data_AF-A0A2D9T7B9-F1
#
_entry.id   AF-A0A2D9T7B9-F1
#
_cell.length_a   1.000
_cell.length_b   1.000
_cell.length_c   1.000
_cell.angle_alpha   90.00
_cell.angle_beta   90.00
_cell.angle_gamma   90.00
#
_symmetry.space_group_name_H-M   'P 1'
#
loop_
_entity.id
_entity.type
_entity.pdbx_description
1 polymer ?
#
loop_
_entity_poly.entity_id
_entity_poly.type
_entity_poly.pdbx_seq_one_letter_code
_entity_poly.pdbx_strand_id
1 'polypeptide(L)'
;MSRFAFVLAALLGFVATASAQRAPYLQRLTQTEVTVVWRDDLPSGFVCWGTERDALTERVAATRTGSQHEALLTGLEPVTQYYYAATDGSCPAEAEPNDRFTTSPETGTREPFRVWVVGDSGTGGTRQAEVRDAMLAYVGASRPDIFVHVGDMAYSDGTTREFTDNFFGMYANVLRNTNTWPAIGNHEGHSADSGLETGPYYEAYVLPGDGRAGGLPSGTEAYYSFDHANVHFIVLDSYDSPRTPDGAMLTWMEADLAATDQEWLVAYWHHPAYTKGSHDSDTETQLVQMRENALPILESYGVDLVIAGHSHIYERSYQVRGAYDTPTTSAGYIVDSGDGWLRGDGPYDALRGTVYVTAGHGGAGISGPGEHPLMAVTEWENGSVILDVNGPSLTLRNIRRDGVVSDEMTLLRGQEDTLVLVSPLGGESVSAGGSLPIRWVAPDDTTGILVELSVDGGVNWLTVAEEAVNDGVYEFLTPLVRTDEARVRLTDVNQPERFAESGDFSLVGARDVEVIPYGAQWEYWDDPAAPPSEWQTQTGGWDTGAAELGYGDGDEATEIRDEDPNVPTNYFRRSITVGGAVTRAELEVIFDDGVAVFVNGVEVLHENVENGRGHDDFASGSSGDDALVTTLIDGALFEEGENIVAVLVKQANATSSDLSFDLRLQLSVERDLPYYDGGTVELSDAGEIFRDASARPPVTINPDSGHCGCGVISSRGAVGALPTLLALGFLFRRRRR
;
A
#
# COMPACT_ATOMS: atom_id res chain seq x y z
N MET A 1 52.82 -23.97 36.32
CA MET A 1 52.52 -22.56 35.99
C MET A 1 53.66 -22.02 35.13
N SER A 2 53.34 -21.21 34.12
CA SER A 2 54.24 -20.57 33.12
C SER A 2 54.58 -21.44 31.90
N ARG A 3 53.83 -21.31 30.80
CA ARG A 3 53.98 -20.37 29.65
C ARG A 3 55.07 -20.83 28.66
N PHE A 4 54.64 -21.49 27.59
CA PHE A 4 55.42 -21.64 26.34
C PHE A 4 54.93 -20.60 25.33
N ALA A 5 55.86 -19.77 24.88
CA ALA A 5 55.66 -18.81 23.80
C ALA A 5 55.77 -19.54 22.44
N PHE A 6 54.80 -19.33 21.55
CA PHE A 6 54.94 -19.63 20.13
C PHE A 6 55.08 -18.34 19.35
N VAL A 7 56.13 -18.31 18.51
CA VAL A 7 56.52 -17.22 17.61
C VAL A 7 55.55 -17.18 16.43
N LEU A 8 54.98 -16.01 16.17
CA LEU A 8 54.12 -15.70 15.04
C LEU A 8 54.98 -15.55 13.76
N ALA A 9 54.82 -16.47 12.81
CA ALA A 9 55.31 -16.28 11.45
C ALA A 9 54.13 -15.81 10.58
N ALA A 10 54.20 -14.58 10.10
CA ALA A 10 53.23 -13.98 9.20
C ALA A 10 53.30 -14.69 7.83
N LEU A 11 52.28 -15.50 7.51
CA LEU A 11 51.93 -15.77 6.12
C LEU A 11 51.01 -14.64 5.64
N LEU A 12 51.41 -14.00 4.54
CA LEU A 12 50.53 -13.15 3.75
C LEU A 12 49.31 -13.97 3.32
N GLY A 13 48.19 -13.78 4.03
CA GLY A 13 46.90 -14.23 3.56
C GLY A 13 46.52 -13.39 2.34
N PHE A 14 46.32 -14.05 1.20
CA PHE A 14 45.42 -13.51 0.20
C PHE A 14 44.11 -13.23 0.92
N VAL A 15 43.72 -11.96 0.99
CA VAL A 15 42.34 -11.60 1.33
C VAL A 15 41.52 -12.11 0.15
N ALA A 16 40.97 -13.31 0.28
CA ALA A 16 39.84 -13.70 -0.53
C ALA A 16 38.77 -12.64 -0.23
N THR A 17 38.48 -11.80 -1.21
CA THR A 17 37.28 -10.95 -1.17
C THR A 17 36.12 -11.90 -0.92
N ALA A 18 35.47 -11.81 0.24
CA ALA A 18 34.23 -12.55 0.48
C ALA A 18 33.30 -12.26 -0.70
N SER A 19 32.79 -13.30 -1.36
CA SER A 19 31.84 -13.06 -2.45
C SER A 19 30.59 -12.41 -1.88
N ALA A 20 29.89 -11.62 -2.70
CA ALA A 20 28.66 -10.97 -2.32
C ALA A 20 27.55 -12.03 -2.17
N GLN A 21 27.45 -12.61 -0.98
CA GLN A 21 26.49 -13.67 -0.65
C GLN A 21 25.06 -13.17 -0.78
N ARG A 22 24.15 -14.01 -1.27
CA ARG A 22 22.71 -13.72 -1.30
C ARG A 22 21.95 -14.90 -0.74
N ALA A 23 21.06 -14.61 0.21
CA ALA A 23 20.09 -15.58 0.71
C ALA A 23 19.18 -16.07 -0.44
N PRO A 24 18.53 -17.23 -0.32
CA PRO A 24 17.63 -17.73 -1.35
C PRO A 24 16.49 -16.76 -1.67
N TYR A 25 16.19 -16.61 -2.96
CA TYR A 25 15.11 -15.80 -3.50
C TYR A 25 14.41 -16.51 -4.66
N LEU A 26 13.19 -16.06 -4.99
CA LEU A 26 12.32 -16.70 -5.96
C LEU A 26 12.32 -15.98 -7.29
N GLN A 27 12.37 -16.75 -8.38
CA GLN A 27 12.36 -16.30 -9.76
C GLN A 27 11.46 -17.21 -10.59
N ARG A 28 10.85 -16.66 -11.65
CA ARG A 28 10.00 -17.41 -12.60
C ARG A 28 8.92 -18.28 -11.93
N LEU A 29 8.27 -17.77 -10.88
CA LEU A 29 7.13 -18.42 -10.25
C LEU A 29 5.92 -18.44 -11.20
N THR A 30 5.39 -19.63 -11.45
CA THR A 30 4.18 -19.87 -12.25
C THR A 30 3.22 -20.79 -11.47
N GLN A 31 2.17 -21.28 -12.14
CA GLN A 31 1.28 -22.32 -11.62
C GLN A 31 1.97 -23.65 -11.32
N THR A 32 3.06 -23.97 -12.04
CA THR A 32 3.60 -25.36 -12.06
C THR A 32 5.10 -25.44 -11.85
N GLU A 33 5.80 -24.31 -11.81
CA GLU A 33 7.24 -24.25 -11.61
C GLU A 33 7.67 -22.95 -10.94
N VAL A 34 8.83 -23.00 -10.27
CA VAL A 34 9.54 -21.86 -9.71
C VAL A 34 11.05 -22.13 -9.74
N THR A 35 11.85 -21.10 -9.91
CA THR A 35 13.31 -21.17 -9.75
C THR A 35 13.71 -20.56 -8.41
N VAL A 36 14.36 -21.35 -7.56
CA VAL A 36 14.99 -20.84 -6.34
C VAL A 36 16.45 -20.51 -6.67
N VAL A 37 16.84 -19.27 -6.42
CA VAL A 37 18.16 -18.73 -6.73
C VAL A 37 18.87 -18.28 -5.46
N TRP A 38 20.17 -18.52 -5.35
CA TRP A 38 20.99 -17.97 -4.27
C TRP A 38 22.44 -17.82 -4.72
N ARG A 39 23.27 -17.12 -3.92
CA ARG A 39 24.68 -16.88 -4.26
C ARG A 39 25.59 -17.20 -3.09
N ASP A 40 26.51 -18.15 -3.30
CA ASP A 40 27.54 -18.52 -2.34
C ASP A 40 28.84 -19.04 -3.01
N ASP A 41 29.84 -19.41 -2.21
CA ASP A 41 31.13 -19.93 -2.71
C ASP A 41 31.22 -21.47 -2.70
N LEU A 42 30.12 -22.15 -2.38
CA LEU A 42 30.07 -23.60 -2.31
C LEU A 42 30.00 -24.17 -3.74
N PRO A 43 30.67 -25.31 -4.02
CA PRO A 43 30.77 -25.84 -5.38
C PRO A 43 29.47 -26.49 -5.89
N SER A 44 28.53 -26.76 -5.00
CA SER A 44 27.27 -27.45 -5.29
C SER A 44 26.21 -27.03 -4.30
N GLY A 45 24.96 -27.09 -4.72
CA GLY A 45 23.85 -27.04 -3.78
C GLY A 45 22.58 -27.62 -4.36
N PHE A 46 21.58 -27.73 -3.50
CA PHE A 46 20.33 -28.42 -3.73
C PHE A 46 19.20 -27.61 -3.12
N VAL A 47 18.00 -27.80 -3.64
CA VAL A 47 16.78 -27.34 -2.98
C VAL A 47 15.95 -28.55 -2.61
N CYS A 48 15.47 -28.57 -1.38
CA CYS A 48 14.45 -29.50 -0.91
C CYS A 48 13.15 -28.75 -0.70
N TRP A 49 12.00 -29.35 -1.03
CA TRP A 49 10.70 -28.70 -0.88
C TRP A 49 9.57 -29.69 -0.57
N GLY A 50 8.44 -29.16 -0.09
CA GLY A 50 7.22 -29.90 0.22
C GLY A 50 6.08 -28.96 0.59
N THR A 51 4.86 -29.48 0.71
CA THR A 51 3.67 -28.69 1.11
C THR A 51 3.61 -28.44 2.63
N GLU A 52 4.36 -29.22 3.41
CA GLU A 52 4.45 -29.10 4.86
C GLU A 52 5.85 -28.62 5.28
N ARG A 53 5.91 -27.75 6.29
CA ARG A 53 7.16 -27.14 6.74
C ARG A 53 8.19 -28.16 7.23
N ASP A 54 7.72 -29.21 7.91
CA ASP A 54 8.52 -30.30 8.51
C ASP A 54 8.60 -31.56 7.62
N ALA A 55 8.15 -31.48 6.37
CA ALA A 55 8.21 -32.59 5.42
C ALA A 55 8.64 -32.15 4.00
N LEU A 56 9.92 -31.82 3.86
CA LEU A 56 10.55 -31.54 2.55
C LEU A 56 10.86 -32.86 1.82
N THR A 57 9.89 -33.36 1.08
CA THR A 57 9.90 -34.70 0.47
C THR A 57 10.58 -34.75 -0.90
N GLU A 58 10.66 -33.61 -1.58
CA GLU A 58 11.26 -33.49 -2.90
C GLU A 58 12.65 -32.85 -2.84
N ARG A 59 13.50 -33.14 -3.84
CA ARG A 59 14.87 -32.60 -3.90
C ARG A 59 15.39 -32.50 -5.33
N VAL A 60 16.07 -31.38 -5.63
CA VAL A 60 16.69 -31.12 -6.94
C VAL A 60 18.08 -30.51 -6.74
N ALA A 61 19.00 -30.83 -7.64
CA ALA A 61 20.32 -30.20 -7.66
C ALA A 61 20.24 -28.86 -8.42
N ALA A 62 20.91 -27.84 -7.90
CA ALA A 62 21.03 -26.57 -8.59
C ALA A 62 22.11 -26.62 -9.68
N THR A 63 21.86 -25.90 -10.77
CA THR A 63 22.91 -25.51 -11.72
C THR A 63 23.72 -24.38 -11.10
N ARG A 64 25.04 -24.33 -11.34
CA ARG A 64 25.91 -23.31 -10.77
C ARG A 64 26.68 -22.57 -11.86
N THR A 65 26.55 -21.24 -11.89
CA THR A 65 27.29 -20.33 -12.78
C THR A 65 28.03 -19.29 -11.93
N GLY A 66 29.36 -19.27 -11.97
CA GLY A 66 30.14 -18.36 -11.13
C GLY A 66 29.96 -18.70 -9.64
N SER A 67 29.30 -17.85 -8.87
CA SER A 67 28.88 -18.09 -7.47
C SER A 67 27.36 -18.24 -7.32
N GLN A 68 26.60 -18.16 -8.42
CA GLN A 68 25.15 -18.27 -8.41
C GLN A 68 24.72 -19.73 -8.56
N HIS A 69 23.68 -20.10 -7.81
CA HIS A 69 22.99 -21.37 -7.85
C HIS A 69 21.54 -21.17 -8.26
N GLU A 70 21.05 -21.98 -9.18
CA GLU A 70 19.69 -21.93 -9.71
C GLU A 70 19.08 -23.34 -9.69
N ALA A 71 18.00 -23.51 -8.94
CA ALA A 71 17.25 -24.76 -8.84
C ALA A 71 15.83 -24.57 -9.38
N LEU A 72 15.54 -25.18 -10.53
CA LEU A 72 14.19 -25.21 -11.10
C LEU A 72 13.37 -26.33 -10.45
N LEU A 73 12.33 -25.95 -9.73
CA LEU A 73 11.30 -26.84 -9.18
C LEU A 73 10.16 -26.92 -10.20
N THR A 74 9.68 -28.12 -10.49
CA THR A 74 8.63 -28.36 -11.50
C THR A 74 7.60 -29.36 -10.98
N GLY A 75 6.45 -29.45 -11.67
CA GLY A 75 5.39 -30.38 -11.29
C GLY A 75 4.62 -29.94 -10.05
N LEU A 76 4.58 -28.62 -9.81
CA LEU A 76 3.85 -28.01 -8.72
C LEU A 76 2.36 -27.90 -9.07
N GLU A 77 1.52 -27.86 -8.05
CA GLU A 77 0.07 -27.64 -8.21
C GLU A 77 -0.23 -26.13 -8.12
N PRO A 78 -1.18 -25.58 -8.91
CA PRO A 78 -1.60 -24.18 -8.79
C PRO A 78 -2.16 -23.84 -7.41
N VAL A 79 -2.10 -22.57 -7.00
CA VAL A 79 -2.68 -22.05 -5.74
C VAL A 79 -2.29 -22.90 -4.52
N THR A 80 -1.04 -23.37 -4.50
CA THR A 80 -0.56 -24.30 -3.46
C THR A 80 0.66 -23.71 -2.79
N GLN A 81 0.62 -23.66 -1.45
CA GLN A 81 1.76 -23.24 -0.65
C GLN A 81 2.79 -24.37 -0.55
N TYR A 82 4.05 -24.03 -0.83
CA TYR A 82 5.20 -24.89 -0.63
C TYR A 82 6.21 -24.23 0.29
N TYR A 83 6.88 -25.04 1.09
CA TYR A 83 8.07 -24.68 1.86
C TYR A 83 9.31 -25.22 1.16
N TYR A 84 10.42 -24.51 1.25
CA TYR A 84 11.68 -24.91 0.63
C TYR A 84 12.89 -24.65 1.53
N ALA A 85 14.00 -25.28 1.19
CA ALA A 85 15.30 -25.00 1.81
C ALA A 85 16.43 -25.22 0.82
N ALA A 86 17.30 -24.22 0.66
CA ALA A 86 18.57 -24.36 -0.05
C ALA A 86 19.61 -25.01 0.88
N THR A 87 20.36 -26.00 0.39
CA THR A 87 21.36 -26.74 1.18
C THR A 87 22.50 -27.27 0.32
N ASP A 88 23.68 -27.45 0.89
CA ASP A 88 24.82 -28.14 0.27
C ASP A 88 24.87 -29.65 0.62
N GLY A 89 23.95 -30.12 1.46
CA GLY A 89 23.94 -31.45 2.04
C GLY A 89 22.60 -32.18 1.89
N SER A 90 22.24 -32.92 2.93
CA SER A 90 20.92 -33.58 3.04
C SER A 90 19.82 -32.56 3.30
N CYS A 91 18.59 -32.86 2.89
CA CYS A 91 17.43 -32.03 3.24
C CYS A 91 17.35 -31.81 4.75
N PRO A 92 17.14 -30.57 5.21
CA PRO A 92 16.89 -30.31 6.62
C PRO A 92 15.57 -30.97 7.04
N ALA A 93 15.41 -31.17 8.35
CA ALA A 93 14.17 -31.71 8.90
C ALA A 93 12.99 -30.74 8.76
N GLU A 94 13.27 -29.44 8.68
CA GLU A 94 12.26 -28.38 8.63
C GLU A 94 12.80 -27.18 7.83
N ALA A 95 11.94 -26.53 7.05
CA ALA A 95 12.24 -25.26 6.37
C ALA A 95 12.14 -24.06 7.32
N GLU A 96 12.80 -22.94 7.02
CA GLU A 96 12.58 -21.70 7.75
C GLU A 96 11.15 -21.17 7.52
N PRO A 97 10.49 -20.49 8.49
CA PRO A 97 9.09 -20.12 8.36
C PRO A 97 8.77 -19.25 7.14
N ASN A 98 9.75 -18.45 6.72
CA ASN A 98 9.62 -17.53 5.58
C ASN A 98 10.20 -18.07 4.28
N ASP A 99 10.78 -19.28 4.26
CA ASP A 99 11.25 -19.92 3.03
C ASP A 99 10.08 -20.71 2.44
N ARG A 100 9.11 -19.96 1.90
CA ARG A 100 7.86 -20.51 1.38
C ARG A 100 7.33 -19.69 0.21
N PHE A 101 6.58 -20.29 -0.68
CA PHE A 101 5.92 -19.60 -1.78
C PHE A 101 4.55 -20.24 -2.06
N THR A 102 3.69 -19.48 -2.72
CA THR A 102 2.41 -19.98 -3.24
C THR A 102 2.48 -19.90 -4.76
N THR A 103 2.22 -21.01 -5.45
CA THR A 103 2.16 -21.03 -6.92
C THR A 103 1.01 -20.16 -7.44
N SER A 104 1.19 -19.63 -8.65
CA SER A 104 0.22 -18.71 -9.25
C SER A 104 -1.14 -19.38 -9.50
N PRO A 105 -2.25 -18.62 -9.51
CA PRO A 105 -3.55 -19.10 -9.98
C PRO A 105 -3.51 -19.57 -11.43
N GLU A 106 -4.46 -20.43 -11.81
CA GLU A 106 -4.66 -20.86 -13.19
C GLU A 106 -4.84 -19.65 -14.14
N THR A 107 -4.26 -19.74 -15.34
CA THR A 107 -4.22 -18.63 -16.29
C THR A 107 -5.63 -18.34 -16.78
N GLY A 108 -6.05 -17.08 -16.74
CA GLY A 108 -7.39 -16.63 -17.08
C GLY A 108 -8.42 -16.70 -15.95
N THR A 109 -8.06 -17.19 -14.74
CA THR A 109 -9.00 -17.14 -13.60
C THR A 109 -9.07 -15.75 -13.00
N ARG A 110 -10.22 -15.40 -12.44
CA ARG A 110 -10.46 -14.13 -11.76
C ARG A 110 -10.10 -14.15 -10.28
N GLU A 111 -9.18 -15.03 -9.88
CA GLU A 111 -8.72 -15.11 -8.50
C GLU A 111 -8.08 -13.78 -8.08
N PRO A 112 -8.41 -13.24 -6.88
CA PRO A 112 -7.82 -12.00 -6.42
C PRO A 112 -6.34 -12.16 -6.14
N PHE A 113 -5.56 -11.16 -6.51
CA PHE A 113 -4.14 -11.11 -6.18
C PHE A 113 -3.63 -9.67 -6.12
N ARG A 114 -2.47 -9.52 -5.48
CA ARG A 114 -1.86 -8.23 -5.16
C ARG A 114 -0.43 -8.13 -5.69
N VAL A 115 -0.16 -7.04 -6.37
CA VAL A 115 1.16 -6.71 -6.93
C VAL A 115 1.73 -5.50 -6.22
N TRP A 116 2.89 -5.65 -5.60
CA TRP A 116 3.67 -4.52 -5.11
C TRP A 116 4.59 -4.02 -6.22
N VAL A 117 4.54 -2.73 -6.54
CA VAL A 117 5.34 -2.09 -7.59
C VAL A 117 6.29 -1.05 -6.98
N VAL A 118 7.58 -1.18 -7.26
CA VAL A 118 8.63 -0.26 -6.78
C VAL A 118 9.53 0.15 -7.95
N GLY A 119 9.96 1.41 -7.98
CA GLY A 119 10.99 1.91 -8.91
C GLY A 119 12.05 2.69 -8.15
N ASP A 120 13.28 2.70 -8.68
CA ASP A 120 14.32 3.64 -8.25
C ASP A 120 14.62 3.61 -6.74
N SER A 121 14.47 2.42 -6.14
CA SER A 121 14.63 2.26 -4.69
C SER A 121 16.08 2.13 -4.27
N GLY A 122 16.96 1.66 -5.18
CA GLY A 122 18.25 1.01 -4.94
C GLY A 122 19.39 1.78 -4.25
N THR A 123 19.07 2.81 -3.48
CA THR A 123 20.04 3.68 -2.78
C THR A 123 20.68 3.05 -1.55
N GLY A 124 20.06 2.00 -0.97
CA GLY A 124 20.48 1.38 0.29
C GLY A 124 20.24 2.25 1.54
N GLY A 125 19.55 3.39 1.39
CA GLY A 125 19.39 4.40 2.44
C GLY A 125 18.07 4.31 3.21
N THR A 126 17.90 5.23 4.17
CA THR A 126 16.72 5.28 5.07
C THR A 126 15.40 5.43 4.31
N ARG A 127 15.34 6.27 3.27
CA ARG A 127 14.10 6.49 2.48
C ARG A 127 13.58 5.20 1.84
N GLN A 128 14.50 4.39 1.30
CA GLN A 128 14.17 3.09 0.75
C GLN A 128 13.60 2.15 1.83
N ALA A 129 14.21 2.15 3.02
CA ALA A 129 13.74 1.34 4.14
C ALA A 129 12.35 1.80 4.62
N GLU A 130 12.10 3.11 4.73
CA GLU A 130 10.80 3.67 5.10
C GLU A 130 9.72 3.30 4.08
N VAL A 131 10.01 3.38 2.77
CA VAL A 131 9.08 2.94 1.71
C VAL A 131 8.75 1.44 1.85
N ARG A 132 9.76 0.59 2.06
CA ARG A 132 9.56 -0.84 2.31
C ARG A 132 8.66 -1.06 3.53
N ASP A 133 8.99 -0.42 4.65
CA ASP A 133 8.33 -0.64 5.94
C ASP A 133 6.90 -0.13 5.91
N ALA A 134 6.64 1.02 5.28
CA ALA A 134 5.29 1.54 5.06
C ALA A 134 4.42 0.57 4.23
N MET A 135 4.97 0.00 3.16
CA MET A 135 4.21 -0.98 2.37
C MET A 135 3.95 -2.26 3.16
N LEU A 136 4.95 -2.80 3.86
CA LEU A 136 4.78 -4.01 4.67
C LEU A 136 3.78 -3.79 5.82
N ALA A 137 3.75 -2.59 6.41
CA ALA A 137 2.74 -2.20 7.39
C ALA A 137 1.35 -2.11 6.76
N TYR A 138 1.22 -1.51 5.57
CA TYR A 138 -0.05 -1.40 4.85
C TYR A 138 -0.65 -2.76 4.49
N VAL A 139 0.16 -3.70 4.01
CA VAL A 139 -0.32 -5.03 3.62
C VAL A 139 -0.47 -5.99 4.81
N GLY A 140 0.21 -5.72 5.93
CA GLY A 140 0.14 -6.51 7.15
C GLY A 140 0.49 -7.98 6.91
N ALA A 141 -0.38 -8.89 7.36
CA ALA A 141 -0.22 -10.33 7.13
C ALA A 141 -0.50 -10.74 5.68
N SER A 142 -1.28 -9.94 4.94
CA SER A 142 -1.64 -10.17 3.54
C SER A 142 -0.49 -9.79 2.62
N ARG A 143 0.57 -10.60 2.64
CA ARG A 143 1.75 -10.52 1.77
C ARG A 143 1.38 -10.16 0.31
N PRO A 144 2.24 -9.43 -0.42
CA PRO A 144 2.11 -9.35 -1.87
C PRO A 144 2.29 -10.74 -2.50
N ASP A 145 1.53 -11.01 -3.57
CA ASP A 145 1.67 -12.22 -4.39
C ASP A 145 2.80 -12.05 -5.41
N ILE A 146 2.95 -10.83 -5.92
CA ILE A 146 3.97 -10.44 -6.89
C ILE A 146 4.71 -9.19 -6.40
N PHE A 147 6.02 -9.15 -6.63
CA PHE A 147 6.84 -7.95 -6.50
C PHE A 147 7.36 -7.51 -7.89
N VAL A 148 6.82 -6.44 -8.46
CA VAL A 148 7.33 -5.81 -9.68
C VAL A 148 8.35 -4.73 -9.33
N HIS A 149 9.49 -4.72 -10.04
CA HIS A 149 10.42 -3.59 -9.98
C HIS A 149 10.61 -2.93 -11.34
N VAL A 150 10.35 -1.64 -11.46
CA VAL A 150 10.41 -0.90 -12.73
C VAL A 150 11.81 -0.33 -13.04
N GLY A 151 12.87 -1.04 -12.66
CA GLY A 151 14.27 -0.64 -12.88
C GLY A 151 14.90 0.21 -11.77
N ASP A 152 16.23 0.32 -11.81
CA ASP A 152 17.09 1.02 -10.85
C ASP A 152 17.01 0.46 -9.41
N MET A 153 17.28 -0.84 -9.31
CA MET A 153 17.34 -1.62 -8.06
C MET A 153 18.67 -1.43 -7.32
N ALA A 154 19.73 -1.07 -8.03
CA ALA A 154 21.08 -1.07 -7.51
C ALA A 154 21.86 0.18 -7.94
N TYR A 155 21.70 1.28 -7.20
CA TYR A 155 22.47 2.50 -7.44
C TYR A 155 23.92 2.35 -6.97
N SER A 156 24.90 2.96 -7.66
CA SER A 156 24.74 3.86 -8.82
C SER A 156 25.09 3.24 -10.18
N ASP A 157 25.69 2.06 -10.23
CA ASP A 157 26.12 1.48 -11.51
C ASP A 157 25.67 0.02 -11.68
N GLY A 158 24.73 -0.44 -10.85
CA GLY A 158 24.17 -1.78 -10.97
C GLY A 158 25.14 -2.89 -10.64
N THR A 159 26.21 -2.61 -9.87
CA THR A 159 27.25 -3.60 -9.62
C THR A 159 26.73 -4.77 -8.77
N THR A 160 27.40 -5.94 -8.83
CA THR A 160 27.03 -7.10 -8.01
C THR A 160 26.93 -6.76 -6.53
N ARG A 161 27.82 -5.88 -6.04
CA ARG A 161 27.82 -5.42 -4.65
C ARG A 161 26.62 -4.53 -4.34
N GLU A 162 26.31 -3.56 -5.19
CA GLU A 162 25.16 -2.68 -5.01
C GLU A 162 23.85 -3.47 -5.02
N PHE A 163 23.71 -4.46 -5.91
CA PHE A 163 22.59 -5.40 -5.84
C PHE A 163 22.51 -6.12 -4.51
N THR A 164 23.62 -6.72 -4.06
CA THR A 164 23.64 -7.49 -2.83
C THR A 164 23.31 -6.63 -1.62
N ASP A 165 23.93 -5.45 -1.51
CA ASP A 165 23.81 -4.58 -0.34
C ASP A 165 22.47 -3.81 -0.35
N ASN A 166 22.08 -3.22 -1.48
CA ASN A 166 20.98 -2.24 -1.56
C ASN A 166 19.62 -2.86 -1.97
N PHE A 167 19.61 -3.98 -2.69
CA PHE A 167 18.36 -4.64 -3.11
C PHE A 167 18.12 -5.94 -2.34
N PHE A 168 18.99 -6.93 -2.56
CA PHE A 168 18.82 -8.25 -1.94
C PHE A 168 18.91 -8.20 -0.41
N GLY A 169 19.80 -7.37 0.14
CA GLY A 169 19.87 -7.12 1.57
C GLY A 169 18.63 -6.41 2.11
N MET A 170 18.17 -5.36 1.41
CA MET A 170 17.01 -4.55 1.82
C MET A 170 15.70 -5.34 1.84
N TYR A 171 15.50 -6.21 0.84
CA TYR A 171 14.26 -6.96 0.62
C TYR A 171 14.39 -8.47 0.89
N ALA A 172 15.45 -8.92 1.57
CA ALA A 172 15.71 -10.35 1.82
C ALA A 172 14.49 -11.09 2.40
N ASN A 173 13.71 -10.42 3.25
CA ASN A 173 12.52 -11.00 3.88
C ASN A 173 11.35 -11.20 2.91
N VAL A 174 11.28 -10.40 1.85
CA VAL A 174 10.24 -10.43 0.82
C VAL A 174 10.65 -11.37 -0.31
N LEU A 175 11.89 -11.26 -0.79
CA LEU A 175 12.39 -11.98 -1.96
C LEU A 175 12.42 -13.51 -1.80
N ARG A 176 12.55 -14.00 -0.56
CA ARG A 176 12.52 -15.43 -0.23
C ARG A 176 11.11 -16.03 -0.22
N ASN A 177 10.08 -15.22 -0.35
CA ASN A 177 8.71 -15.73 -0.36
C ASN A 177 7.81 -15.13 -1.43
N THR A 178 8.17 -13.98 -1.98
CA THR A 178 7.45 -13.27 -3.05
C THR A 178 8.32 -13.29 -4.29
N ASN A 179 7.74 -13.70 -5.42
CA ASN A 179 8.47 -13.68 -6.69
C ASN A 179 8.65 -12.25 -7.19
N THR A 180 9.86 -11.94 -7.68
CA THR A 180 10.16 -10.64 -8.26
C THR A 180 10.22 -10.68 -9.78
N TRP A 181 9.54 -9.75 -10.43
CA TRP A 181 9.56 -9.53 -11.88
C TRP A 181 10.14 -8.14 -12.21
N PRO A 182 11.45 -8.05 -12.51
CA PRO A 182 12.13 -6.77 -12.74
C PRO A 182 12.12 -6.35 -14.21
N ALA A 183 12.07 -5.04 -14.45
CA ALA A 183 12.59 -4.40 -15.66
C ALA A 183 14.02 -3.90 -15.39
N ILE A 184 14.85 -3.81 -16.43
CA ILE A 184 16.20 -3.23 -16.33
C ILE A 184 16.15 -1.70 -16.37
N GLY A 185 16.86 -1.04 -15.44
CA GLY A 185 17.05 0.41 -15.42
C GLY A 185 18.37 0.86 -16.04
N ASN A 186 18.55 2.18 -16.20
CA ASN A 186 19.79 2.70 -16.76
C ASN A 186 20.99 2.48 -15.82
N HIS A 187 20.77 2.51 -14.50
CA HIS A 187 21.83 2.27 -13.54
C HIS A 187 22.32 0.81 -13.60
N GLU A 188 21.43 -0.16 -13.83
CA GLU A 188 21.84 -1.54 -14.11
C GLU A 188 22.63 -1.66 -15.42
N GLY A 189 22.20 -0.96 -16.46
CA GLY A 189 22.84 -0.97 -17.77
C GLY A 189 24.21 -0.29 -17.84
N HIS A 190 24.71 0.32 -16.76
CA HIS A 190 26.10 0.79 -16.70
C HIS A 190 27.11 -0.37 -16.56
N SER A 191 26.69 -1.50 -15.99
CA SER A 191 27.53 -2.67 -15.78
C SER A 191 26.97 -3.97 -16.37
N ALA A 192 25.79 -3.92 -16.97
CA ALA A 192 25.18 -5.00 -17.74
C ALA A 192 25.06 -4.65 -19.24
N ASP A 193 24.90 -5.68 -20.08
CA ASP A 193 24.69 -5.56 -21.52
C ASP A 193 23.51 -6.46 -21.90
N SER A 194 22.42 -5.86 -22.41
CA SER A 194 21.19 -6.59 -22.76
C SER A 194 21.33 -7.41 -24.02
N GLY A 195 22.18 -7.00 -24.96
CA GLY A 195 22.40 -7.74 -26.21
C GLY A 195 23.22 -9.02 -26.01
N LEU A 196 24.07 -9.05 -25.00
CA LEU A 196 24.89 -10.19 -24.61
C LEU A 196 24.33 -10.97 -23.42
N GLU A 197 23.37 -10.40 -22.68
CA GLU A 197 22.81 -10.95 -21.44
C GLU A 197 23.91 -11.22 -20.40
N THR A 198 24.78 -10.23 -20.22
CA THR A 198 25.92 -10.32 -19.29
C THR A 198 25.92 -9.19 -18.28
N GLY A 199 26.60 -9.42 -17.16
CA GLY A 199 26.75 -8.44 -16.09
C GLY A 199 25.78 -8.68 -14.93
N PRO A 200 25.84 -7.84 -13.88
CA PRO A 200 25.23 -8.18 -12.60
C PRO A 200 23.70 -8.32 -12.60
N TYR A 201 22.99 -7.62 -13.50
CA TYR A 201 21.54 -7.76 -13.66
C TYR A 201 21.16 -9.14 -14.19
N TYR A 202 21.76 -9.56 -15.31
CA TYR A 202 21.52 -10.90 -15.90
C TYR A 202 22.14 -12.02 -15.06
N GLU A 203 23.14 -11.72 -14.23
CA GLU A 203 23.55 -12.64 -13.17
C GLU A 203 22.55 -12.70 -12.02
N ALA A 204 21.69 -11.71 -11.78
CA ALA A 204 20.82 -11.66 -10.59
C ALA A 204 19.43 -12.26 -10.80
N TYR A 205 19.04 -12.51 -12.05
CA TYR A 205 17.67 -12.87 -12.38
C TYR A 205 17.64 -14.07 -13.34
N VAL A 206 16.50 -14.79 -13.33
CA VAL A 206 16.20 -15.87 -14.27
C VAL A 206 14.84 -15.55 -14.88
N LEU A 207 14.84 -15.03 -16.10
CA LEU A 207 13.67 -14.41 -16.72
C LEU A 207 13.16 -15.24 -17.92
N PRO A 208 11.85 -15.21 -18.23
CA PRO A 208 11.19 -16.17 -19.11
C PRO A 208 11.34 -15.80 -20.58
N GLY A 209 12.58 -15.68 -21.08
CA GLY A 209 12.84 -15.52 -22.52
C GLY A 209 12.34 -16.70 -23.36
N ASP A 210 12.02 -17.83 -22.72
CA ASP A 210 11.43 -19.03 -23.32
C ASP A 210 9.88 -19.01 -23.38
N GLY A 211 9.22 -17.96 -22.86
CA GLY A 211 7.77 -17.80 -22.84
C GLY A 211 7.03 -18.76 -21.90
N ARG A 212 7.74 -19.48 -21.02
CA ARG A 212 7.10 -20.49 -20.15
C ARG A 212 6.35 -19.91 -18.96
N ALA A 213 6.49 -18.61 -18.70
CA ALA A 213 5.72 -17.90 -17.69
C ALA A 213 4.41 -17.28 -18.22
N GLY A 214 4.14 -17.41 -19.52
CA GLY A 214 3.04 -16.71 -20.20
C GLY A 214 3.56 -15.96 -21.42
N GLY A 215 2.68 -15.76 -22.41
CA GLY A 215 3.05 -15.09 -23.67
C GLY A 215 3.94 -15.88 -24.63
N LEU A 216 4.42 -15.20 -25.66
CA LEU A 216 5.31 -15.72 -26.70
C LEU A 216 6.78 -15.64 -26.25
N PRO A 217 7.64 -16.62 -26.61
CA PRO A 217 9.07 -16.53 -26.35
C PRO A 217 9.70 -15.33 -27.06
N SER A 218 10.28 -14.41 -26.30
CA SER A 218 11.11 -13.31 -26.83
C SER A 218 12.49 -13.79 -27.28
N GLY A 219 12.95 -14.91 -26.71
CA GLY A 219 14.30 -15.44 -26.91
C GLY A 219 15.37 -14.71 -26.11
N THR A 220 14.99 -13.86 -25.15
CA THR A 220 15.89 -13.06 -24.32
C THR A 220 15.28 -12.72 -22.95
N GLU A 221 16.12 -12.50 -21.95
CA GLU A 221 15.77 -12.01 -20.61
C GLU A 221 15.59 -10.49 -20.54
N ALA A 222 16.00 -9.74 -21.58
CA ALA A 222 15.92 -8.27 -21.59
C ALA A 222 14.48 -7.75 -21.65
N TYR A 223 13.61 -8.46 -22.38
CA TYR A 223 12.18 -8.17 -22.49
C TYR A 223 11.41 -9.47 -22.62
N TYR A 224 10.29 -9.57 -21.92
CA TYR A 224 9.54 -10.80 -21.74
C TYR A 224 8.12 -10.49 -21.27
N SER A 225 7.27 -11.51 -21.21
CA SER A 225 5.94 -11.43 -20.62
C SER A 225 5.68 -12.61 -19.68
N PHE A 226 4.65 -12.46 -18.86
CA PHE A 226 4.15 -13.52 -18.00
C PHE A 226 2.66 -13.34 -17.71
N ASP A 227 1.99 -14.43 -17.41
CA ASP A 227 0.58 -14.44 -17.02
C ASP A 227 0.45 -14.73 -15.52
N HIS A 228 -0.47 -14.02 -14.86
CA HIS A 228 -0.88 -14.34 -13.50
C HIS A 228 -2.37 -14.10 -13.36
N ALA A 229 -3.12 -15.14 -12.96
CA ALA A 229 -4.58 -15.12 -12.97
C ALA A 229 -5.10 -14.59 -14.33
N ASN A 230 -5.97 -13.58 -14.35
CA ASN A 230 -6.56 -12.99 -15.55
C ASN A 230 -5.76 -11.81 -16.14
N VAL A 231 -4.47 -11.67 -15.82
CA VAL A 231 -3.62 -10.57 -16.27
C VAL A 231 -2.42 -11.06 -17.08
N HIS A 232 -2.20 -10.41 -18.21
CA HIS A 232 -0.97 -10.52 -19.01
C HIS A 232 -0.06 -9.32 -18.73
N PHE A 233 1.14 -9.60 -18.25
CA PHE A 233 2.16 -8.59 -17.96
C PHE A 233 3.22 -8.57 -19.05
N ILE A 234 3.58 -7.38 -19.53
CA ILE A 234 4.59 -7.15 -20.56
C ILE A 234 5.72 -6.31 -19.98
N VAL A 235 6.95 -6.80 -20.09
CA VAL A 235 8.15 -6.17 -19.53
C VAL A 235 9.10 -5.79 -20.66
N LEU A 236 9.47 -4.52 -20.76
CA LEU A 236 10.32 -4.01 -21.84
C LEU A 236 11.63 -3.41 -21.31
N ASP A 237 12.70 -3.58 -22.09
CA ASP A 237 13.98 -2.89 -21.88
C ASP A 237 13.96 -1.53 -22.60
N SER A 238 13.72 -0.49 -21.81
CA SER A 238 13.71 0.90 -22.29
C SER A 238 15.09 1.57 -22.33
N TYR A 239 16.16 0.90 -21.89
CA TYR A 239 17.51 1.46 -21.82
C TYR A 239 18.39 1.04 -23.00
N ASP A 240 18.67 -0.26 -23.15
CA ASP A 240 19.69 -0.76 -24.06
C ASP A 240 19.09 -1.33 -25.36
N SER A 241 17.95 -2.02 -25.26
CA SER A 241 17.25 -2.61 -26.40
C SER A 241 16.74 -1.54 -27.40
N PRO A 242 16.80 -1.78 -28.73
CA PRO A 242 16.30 -0.85 -29.73
C PRO A 242 14.78 -0.58 -29.60
N ARG A 243 14.41 0.67 -29.34
CA ARG A 243 13.00 1.15 -29.22
C ARG A 243 12.39 1.61 -30.55
N THR A 244 12.84 1.03 -31.66
CA THR A 244 12.33 1.34 -33.00
C THR A 244 11.11 0.46 -33.31
N PRO A 245 10.08 0.96 -34.03
CA PRO A 245 8.87 0.17 -34.32
C PRO A 245 9.14 -1.17 -35.05
N ASP A 246 10.20 -1.23 -35.87
CA ASP A 246 10.66 -2.43 -36.58
C ASP A 246 11.79 -3.18 -35.85
N GLY A 247 12.14 -2.74 -34.64
CA GLY A 247 13.09 -3.41 -33.76
C GLY A 247 12.53 -4.71 -33.19
N ALA A 248 13.43 -5.61 -32.80
CA ALA A 248 13.06 -6.94 -32.29
C ALA A 248 12.09 -6.88 -31.09
N MET A 249 12.35 -5.98 -30.14
CA MET A 249 11.52 -5.82 -28.93
C MET A 249 10.08 -5.41 -29.27
N LEU A 250 9.87 -4.34 -30.04
CA LEU A 250 8.52 -3.87 -30.34
C LEU A 250 7.78 -4.78 -31.34
N THR A 251 8.51 -5.45 -32.24
CA THR A 251 7.93 -6.47 -33.13
C THR A 251 7.46 -7.70 -32.34
N TRP A 252 8.25 -8.14 -31.35
CA TRP A 252 7.86 -9.22 -30.45
C TRP A 252 6.65 -8.81 -29.60
N MET A 253 6.67 -7.62 -29.00
CA MET A 253 5.58 -7.10 -28.18
C MET A 253 4.25 -7.05 -28.94
N GLU A 254 4.26 -6.58 -30.20
CA GLU A 254 3.06 -6.60 -31.04
C GLU A 254 2.54 -8.02 -31.28
N ALA A 255 3.44 -8.97 -31.55
CA ALA A 255 3.06 -10.36 -31.77
C ALA A 255 2.52 -11.02 -30.49
N ASP A 256 3.09 -10.68 -29.34
CA ASP A 256 2.69 -11.19 -28.02
C ASP A 256 1.29 -10.69 -27.63
N LEU A 257 1.06 -9.39 -27.76
CA LEU A 257 -0.27 -8.77 -27.60
C LEU A 257 -1.33 -9.36 -28.55
N ALA A 258 -0.93 -9.74 -29.77
CA ALA A 258 -1.83 -10.38 -30.71
C ALA A 258 -2.15 -11.84 -30.37
N ALA A 259 -1.35 -12.48 -29.51
CA ALA A 259 -1.46 -13.89 -29.14
C ALA A 259 -2.21 -14.12 -27.83
N THR A 260 -2.28 -13.12 -26.95
CA THR A 260 -2.96 -13.22 -25.65
C THR A 260 -4.45 -12.85 -25.73
N ASP A 261 -5.26 -13.51 -24.89
CA ASP A 261 -6.68 -13.23 -24.67
C ASP A 261 -7.01 -12.94 -23.19
N GLN A 262 -5.98 -12.62 -22.39
CA GLN A 262 -6.15 -12.21 -21.00
C GLN A 262 -7.07 -11.00 -20.86
N GLU A 263 -7.77 -10.95 -19.72
CA GLU A 263 -8.74 -9.90 -19.43
C GLU A 263 -8.05 -8.56 -19.22
N TRP A 264 -6.95 -8.54 -18.48
CA TRP A 264 -6.17 -7.33 -18.21
C TRP A 264 -4.83 -7.38 -18.89
N LEU A 265 -4.42 -6.25 -19.44
CA LEU A 265 -3.14 -6.05 -20.08
C LEU A 265 -2.38 -4.95 -19.34
N VAL A 266 -1.26 -5.31 -18.71
CA VAL A 266 -0.40 -4.38 -17.97
C VAL A 266 1.00 -4.41 -18.58
N ALA A 267 1.54 -3.24 -18.93
CA ALA A 267 2.91 -3.14 -19.43
C ALA A 267 3.77 -2.30 -18.48
N TYR A 268 5.04 -2.65 -18.34
CA TYR A 268 5.97 -1.83 -17.56
C TYR A 268 7.42 -1.91 -18.02
N TRP A 269 8.16 -0.85 -17.73
CA TRP A 269 9.57 -0.66 -18.08
C TRP A 269 10.19 0.47 -17.25
N HIS A 270 11.41 0.89 -17.53
CA HIS A 270 12.08 1.91 -16.71
C HIS A 270 11.80 3.38 -17.11
N HIS A 271 12.04 3.79 -18.36
CA HIS A 271 11.93 5.19 -18.80
C HIS A 271 10.48 5.62 -19.16
N PRO A 272 9.81 6.47 -18.37
CA PRO A 272 8.37 6.76 -18.51
C PRO A 272 8.06 7.57 -19.78
N ALA A 273 6.98 7.21 -20.49
CA ALA A 273 6.54 7.93 -21.69
C ALA A 273 5.97 9.34 -21.38
N TYR A 274 5.51 9.55 -20.15
CA TYR A 274 4.97 10.81 -19.65
C TYR A 274 5.55 11.11 -18.27
N THR A 275 6.27 12.22 -18.16
CA THR A 275 6.75 12.76 -16.88
C THR A 275 7.26 14.19 -17.04
N LYS A 276 7.14 14.99 -15.99
CA LYS A 276 7.91 16.22 -15.77
C LYS A 276 8.55 16.25 -14.38
N GLY A 277 8.88 15.10 -13.79
CA GLY A 277 9.63 15.01 -12.53
C GLY A 277 11.11 15.34 -12.71
N SER A 278 12.00 14.51 -12.15
CA SER A 278 13.45 14.71 -12.28
C SER A 278 13.94 14.56 -13.73
N HIS A 279 13.10 13.99 -14.58
CA HIS A 279 13.30 13.79 -16.01
C HIS A 279 12.18 14.44 -16.82
N ASP A 280 12.49 14.82 -18.07
CA ASP A 280 11.56 15.49 -18.98
C ASP A 280 11.31 14.62 -20.23
N SER A 281 10.13 14.01 -20.25
CA SER A 281 9.65 13.13 -21.32
C SER A 281 9.52 13.80 -22.70
N ASP A 282 9.57 15.13 -22.82
CA ASP A 282 9.55 15.83 -24.11
C ASP A 282 10.96 16.11 -24.67
N THR A 283 12.02 15.83 -23.91
CA THR A 283 13.40 16.16 -24.29
C THR A 283 14.35 14.97 -24.31
N GLU A 284 14.03 13.91 -23.57
CA GLU A 284 14.90 12.74 -23.42
C GLU A 284 14.56 11.64 -24.42
N THR A 285 15.59 11.14 -25.12
CA THR A 285 15.40 10.28 -26.30
C THR A 285 14.68 8.98 -25.97
N GLN A 286 15.03 8.33 -24.86
CA GLN A 286 14.42 7.06 -24.43
C GLN A 286 12.92 7.24 -24.18
N LEU A 287 12.54 8.27 -23.42
CA LEU A 287 11.17 8.57 -23.05
C LEU A 287 10.33 8.94 -24.29
N VAL A 288 10.89 9.79 -25.17
CA VAL A 288 10.27 10.16 -26.46
C VAL A 288 10.05 8.93 -27.33
N GLN A 289 11.04 8.03 -27.44
CA GLN A 289 10.89 6.83 -28.27
C GLN A 289 9.88 5.84 -27.69
N MET A 290 9.82 5.67 -26.37
CA MET A 290 8.78 4.84 -25.75
C MET A 290 7.39 5.43 -26.01
N ARG A 291 7.23 6.76 -25.90
CA ARG A 291 5.98 7.46 -26.24
C ARG A 291 5.58 7.29 -27.69
N GLU A 292 6.47 7.60 -28.63
CA GLU A 292 6.16 7.67 -30.06
C GLU A 292 6.07 6.30 -30.73
N ASN A 293 6.76 5.27 -30.21
CA ASN A 293 6.86 3.97 -30.88
C ASN A 293 6.15 2.84 -30.14
N ALA A 294 6.22 2.78 -28.81
CA ALA A 294 5.61 1.69 -28.05
C ALA A 294 4.12 1.92 -27.77
N LEU A 295 3.75 3.15 -27.35
CA LEU A 295 2.36 3.44 -26.98
C LEU A 295 1.34 3.24 -28.11
N PRO A 296 1.60 3.61 -29.38
CA PRO A 296 0.64 3.36 -30.45
C PRO A 296 0.32 1.87 -30.61
N ILE A 297 1.30 0.99 -30.37
CA ILE A 297 1.10 -0.46 -30.41
C ILE A 297 0.27 -0.87 -29.19
N LEU A 298 0.72 -0.54 -27.97
CA LEU A 298 0.04 -0.90 -26.72
C LEU A 298 -1.44 -0.47 -26.71
N GLU A 299 -1.72 0.80 -27.02
CA GLU A 299 -3.09 1.32 -27.03
C GLU A 299 -3.96 0.68 -28.12
N SER A 300 -3.38 0.26 -29.26
CA SER A 300 -4.13 -0.39 -30.34
C SER A 300 -4.62 -1.79 -29.98
N TYR A 301 -3.95 -2.45 -29.03
CA TYR A 301 -4.35 -3.74 -28.46
C TYR A 301 -5.14 -3.59 -27.16
N GLY A 302 -5.35 -2.36 -26.68
CA GLY A 302 -6.18 -2.08 -25.50
C GLY A 302 -5.47 -2.34 -24.18
N VAL A 303 -4.16 -2.06 -24.09
CA VAL A 303 -3.42 -2.10 -22.82
C VAL A 303 -4.05 -1.14 -21.81
N ASP A 304 -4.33 -1.63 -20.60
CA ASP A 304 -5.13 -0.90 -19.61
C ASP A 304 -4.26 0.03 -18.75
N LEU A 305 -3.09 -0.47 -18.34
CA LEU A 305 -2.17 0.23 -17.43
C LEU A 305 -0.72 0.11 -17.92
N VAL A 306 -0.01 1.24 -17.89
CA VAL A 306 1.43 1.32 -18.14
C VAL A 306 2.13 1.89 -16.92
N ILE A 307 3.17 1.22 -16.43
CA ILE A 307 3.94 1.67 -15.25
C ILE A 307 5.42 1.82 -15.60
N ALA A 308 6.05 2.90 -15.14
CA ALA A 308 7.49 3.11 -15.30
C ALA A 308 8.15 3.78 -14.09
N GLY A 309 9.48 3.87 -14.06
CA GLY A 309 10.29 4.48 -12.99
C GLY A 309 11.04 5.71 -13.48
N HIS A 310 12.36 5.74 -13.26
CA HIS A 310 13.39 6.68 -13.76
C HIS A 310 13.26 8.13 -13.28
N SER A 311 12.09 8.73 -13.51
CA SER A 311 11.75 10.02 -12.96
C SER A 311 11.41 9.86 -11.47
N HIS A 312 12.19 10.51 -10.62
CA HIS A 312 12.11 10.42 -9.16
C HIS A 312 10.94 11.23 -8.61
N ILE A 313 9.73 10.75 -8.89
CA ILE A 313 8.45 11.36 -8.54
C ILE A 313 7.35 10.28 -8.64
N TYR A 314 6.23 10.51 -7.95
CA TYR A 314 4.98 9.81 -8.28
C TYR A 314 4.15 10.68 -9.22
N GLU A 315 3.79 10.16 -10.38
CA GLU A 315 2.82 10.79 -11.27
C GLU A 315 1.84 9.74 -11.80
N ARG A 316 0.57 10.11 -11.90
CA ARG A 316 -0.48 9.31 -12.52
C ARG A 316 -1.23 10.16 -13.53
N SER A 317 -1.37 9.65 -14.75
CA SER A 317 -2.16 10.30 -15.79
C SER A 317 -3.66 10.21 -15.52
N TYR A 318 -4.42 11.10 -16.14
CA TYR A 318 -5.81 10.81 -16.47
C TYR A 318 -5.90 9.55 -17.36
N GLN A 319 -7.10 9.04 -17.64
CA GLN A 319 -7.22 8.04 -18.71
C GLN A 319 -7.00 8.73 -20.07
N VAL A 320 -6.00 8.27 -20.82
CA VAL A 320 -5.58 8.89 -22.08
C VAL A 320 -5.61 7.92 -23.25
N ARG A 321 -5.70 8.49 -24.46
CA ARG A 321 -5.56 7.75 -25.72
C ARG A 321 -5.01 8.68 -26.80
N GLY A 322 -3.96 8.25 -27.50
CA GLY A 322 -3.46 8.91 -28.70
C GLY A 322 -2.45 10.04 -28.47
N ALA A 323 -1.99 10.28 -27.24
CA ALA A 323 -1.09 11.40 -26.90
C ALA A 323 0.38 11.09 -27.23
N TYR A 324 0.71 10.83 -28.50
CA TYR A 324 2.06 10.37 -28.87
C TYR A 324 3.02 11.51 -29.23
N ASP A 325 2.50 12.70 -29.54
CA ASP A 325 3.29 13.82 -30.06
C ASP A 325 4.29 14.37 -29.04
N THR A 326 5.42 14.88 -29.55
CA THR A 326 6.46 15.60 -28.77
C THR A 326 6.58 17.06 -29.26
N PRO A 327 6.40 18.09 -28.40
CA PRO A 327 6.06 18.01 -27.00
C PRO A 327 4.60 17.57 -26.78
N THR A 328 4.37 16.94 -25.64
CA THR A 328 3.07 16.42 -25.26
C THR A 328 2.07 17.57 -25.02
N THR A 329 0.82 17.40 -25.47
CA THR A 329 -0.29 18.31 -25.14
C THR A 329 -1.47 17.52 -24.60
N SER A 330 -2.37 18.15 -23.84
CA SER A 330 -3.57 17.49 -23.32
C SER A 330 -4.79 17.56 -24.24
N ALA A 331 -4.76 18.44 -25.24
CA ALA A 331 -5.93 18.79 -26.04
C ALA A 331 -6.41 17.61 -26.91
N GLY A 332 -7.49 16.96 -26.47
CA GLY A 332 -8.18 15.92 -27.23
C GLY A 332 -7.72 14.49 -26.96
N TYR A 333 -6.79 14.28 -26.02
CA TYR A 333 -6.25 12.94 -25.71
C TYR A 333 -6.71 12.38 -24.35
N ILE A 334 -7.17 13.23 -23.43
CA ILE A 334 -7.79 12.79 -22.19
C ILE A 334 -9.20 12.28 -22.53
N VAL A 335 -9.40 10.97 -22.42
CA VAL A 335 -10.69 10.31 -22.72
C VAL A 335 -11.60 10.26 -21.51
N ASP A 336 -11.02 10.33 -20.32
CA ASP A 336 -11.71 10.51 -19.04
C ASP A 336 -10.86 11.39 -18.13
N SER A 337 -11.44 12.50 -17.68
CA SER A 337 -10.76 13.48 -16.83
C SER A 337 -11.11 13.33 -15.35
N GLY A 338 -11.75 12.22 -14.97
CA GLY A 338 -12.07 11.94 -13.58
C GLY A 338 -10.84 11.62 -12.73
N ASP A 339 -11.03 11.48 -11.42
CA ASP A 339 -9.98 11.00 -10.51
C ASP A 339 -9.75 9.48 -10.67
N GLY A 340 -10.75 8.76 -11.18
CA GLY A 340 -10.72 7.30 -11.32
C GLY A 340 -10.94 6.60 -9.99
N TRP A 341 -11.25 7.33 -8.92
CA TRP A 341 -11.43 6.79 -7.60
C TRP A 341 -12.86 6.33 -7.40
N LEU A 342 -13.02 5.10 -6.91
CA LEU A 342 -14.32 4.51 -6.61
C LEU A 342 -15.18 5.34 -5.64
N ARG A 343 -14.54 6.12 -4.75
CA ARG A 343 -15.25 7.00 -3.80
C ARG A 343 -15.28 8.47 -4.25
N GLY A 344 -14.59 8.77 -5.34
CA GLY A 344 -14.51 10.09 -5.97
C GLY A 344 -15.56 10.24 -7.05
N ASP A 345 -15.15 10.48 -8.28
CA ASP A 345 -16.06 10.59 -9.44
C ASP A 345 -16.34 9.28 -10.15
N GLY A 346 -15.80 8.18 -9.64
CA GLY A 346 -16.04 6.82 -10.10
C GLY A 346 -14.79 6.22 -10.76
N PRO A 347 -14.81 4.90 -11.00
CA PRO A 347 -13.69 4.23 -11.67
C PRO A 347 -13.63 4.59 -13.16
N TYR A 348 -12.45 4.47 -13.73
CA TYR A 348 -12.27 4.51 -15.18
C TYR A 348 -12.85 3.27 -15.86
N ASP A 349 -13.53 3.45 -17.00
CA ASP A 349 -13.90 2.33 -17.88
C ASP A 349 -12.65 1.87 -18.66
N ALA A 350 -12.19 0.66 -18.37
CA ALA A 350 -10.98 0.08 -18.96
C ALA A 350 -10.96 0.07 -20.50
N LEU A 351 -12.13 0.11 -21.17
CA LEU A 351 -12.21 0.08 -22.63
C LEU A 351 -11.93 1.43 -23.31
N ARG A 352 -11.90 2.54 -22.56
CA ARG A 352 -11.86 3.90 -23.12
C ARG A 352 -10.45 4.42 -23.41
N GLY A 353 -9.44 3.96 -22.68
CA GLY A 353 -8.05 4.37 -22.82
C GLY A 353 -7.14 3.73 -21.79
N THR A 354 -5.90 4.20 -21.72
CA THR A 354 -4.84 3.65 -20.87
C THR A 354 -4.50 4.66 -19.77
N VAL A 355 -4.18 4.17 -18.57
CA VAL A 355 -3.60 4.97 -17.49
C VAL A 355 -2.08 4.76 -17.47
N TYR A 356 -1.33 5.84 -17.29
CA TYR A 356 0.13 5.84 -17.23
C TYR A 356 0.58 6.28 -15.85
N VAL A 357 1.51 5.53 -15.26
CA VAL A 357 2.02 5.78 -13.91
C VAL A 357 3.55 5.84 -13.95
N THR A 358 4.09 6.92 -13.42
CA THR A 358 5.51 7.06 -13.07
C THR A 358 5.62 6.79 -11.56
N ALA A 359 6.27 5.68 -11.20
CA ALA A 359 6.47 5.19 -9.84
C ALA A 359 7.98 5.11 -9.51
N GLY A 360 8.74 6.16 -9.87
CA GLY A 360 10.19 6.24 -9.62
C GLY A 360 10.57 6.82 -8.25
N HIS A 361 9.65 6.81 -7.30
CA HIS A 361 9.78 7.44 -5.98
C HIS A 361 10.14 6.45 -4.86
N GLY A 362 10.69 5.27 -5.17
CA GLY A 362 10.94 4.19 -4.21
C GLY A 362 12.11 4.40 -3.23
N GLY A 363 12.92 5.44 -3.39
CA GLY A 363 13.99 5.76 -2.45
C GLY A 363 15.02 6.77 -2.94
N ALA A 364 15.17 6.91 -4.26
CA ALA A 364 15.98 7.96 -4.87
C ALA A 364 15.46 9.39 -4.60
N GLY A 365 16.29 10.38 -4.92
CA GLY A 365 16.05 11.78 -4.55
C GLY A 365 14.98 12.45 -5.40
N ILE A 366 13.90 12.89 -4.76
CA ILE A 366 12.77 13.51 -5.46
C ILE A 366 13.08 14.92 -5.93
N SER A 367 12.73 15.22 -7.19
CA SER A 367 12.89 16.54 -7.79
C SER A 367 12.03 16.71 -9.04
N GLY A 368 12.01 17.92 -9.60
CA GLY A 368 11.32 18.23 -10.85
C GLY A 368 10.10 19.14 -10.73
N PRO A 369 9.66 19.76 -11.84
CA PRO A 369 8.50 20.65 -11.84
C PRO A 369 7.14 19.94 -11.73
N GLY A 370 7.01 18.67 -12.13
CA GLY A 370 5.79 17.85 -12.01
C GLY A 370 4.57 18.33 -12.83
N GLU A 371 4.75 19.33 -13.70
CA GLU A 371 3.69 19.98 -14.48
C GLU A 371 3.44 19.30 -15.84
N HIS A 372 3.32 17.97 -15.87
CA HIS A 372 3.02 17.27 -17.12
C HIS A 372 1.52 17.39 -17.48
N PRO A 373 1.14 17.80 -18.70
CA PRO A 373 -0.24 18.20 -19.04
C PRO A 373 -1.27 17.05 -19.00
N LEU A 374 -0.81 15.79 -18.96
CA LEU A 374 -1.67 14.61 -18.87
C LEU A 374 -1.86 14.09 -17.44
N MET A 375 -1.17 14.66 -16.45
CA MET A 375 -1.21 14.14 -15.07
C MET A 375 -2.46 14.58 -14.33
N ALA A 376 -3.15 13.60 -13.75
CA ALA A 376 -4.22 13.80 -12.77
C ALA A 376 -3.62 14.04 -11.38
N VAL A 377 -2.55 13.31 -11.06
CA VAL A 377 -1.85 13.39 -9.78
C VAL A 377 -0.36 13.51 -10.03
N THR A 378 0.27 14.42 -9.28
CA THR A 378 1.72 14.53 -9.16
C THR A 378 2.07 14.72 -7.69
N GLU A 379 2.98 13.91 -7.16
CA GLU A 379 3.39 13.96 -5.75
C GLU A 379 4.92 13.89 -5.58
N TRP A 380 5.42 14.79 -4.71
CA TRP A 380 6.83 14.90 -4.35
C TRP A 380 7.14 14.24 -3.01
N GLU A 381 6.72 12.99 -2.84
CA GLU A 381 7.09 12.18 -1.68
C GLU A 381 7.49 10.76 -2.10
N ASN A 382 8.42 10.15 -1.36
CA ASN A 382 8.85 8.80 -1.57
C ASN A 382 7.75 7.84 -1.14
N GLY A 383 7.61 6.74 -1.86
CA GLY A 383 6.52 5.80 -1.68
C GLY A 383 6.67 4.61 -2.62
N SER A 384 5.64 3.78 -2.66
CA SER A 384 5.52 2.72 -3.65
C SER A 384 4.06 2.43 -3.96
N VAL A 385 3.83 1.75 -5.06
CA VAL A 385 2.48 1.51 -5.58
C VAL A 385 2.05 0.08 -5.24
N ILE A 386 0.79 -0.09 -4.90
CA ILE A 386 0.16 -1.40 -4.81
C ILE A 386 -1.00 -1.51 -5.78
N LEU A 387 -1.06 -2.64 -6.49
CA LEU A 387 -2.09 -2.98 -7.43
C LEU A 387 -2.87 -4.19 -6.92
N ASP A 388 -4.16 -4.01 -6.68
CA ASP A 388 -5.10 -5.07 -6.37
C ASP A 388 -5.90 -5.42 -7.62
N VAL A 389 -5.78 -6.67 -8.07
CA VAL A 389 -6.60 -7.19 -9.16
C VAL A 389 -7.61 -8.15 -8.55
N ASN A 390 -8.89 -7.92 -8.86
CA ASN A 390 -9.96 -8.81 -8.48
C ASN A 390 -11.02 -8.84 -9.58
N GLY A 391 -11.01 -9.92 -10.35
CA GLY A 391 -11.91 -10.11 -11.48
C GLY A 391 -11.96 -8.90 -12.42
N PRO A 392 -13.11 -8.20 -12.54
CA PRO A 392 -13.29 -7.06 -13.43
C PRO A 392 -12.81 -5.73 -12.84
N SER A 393 -12.13 -5.73 -11.68
CA SER A 393 -11.54 -4.54 -11.06
C SER A 393 -10.02 -4.63 -10.96
N LEU A 394 -9.35 -3.54 -11.32
CA LEU A 394 -7.93 -3.33 -11.13
C LEU A 394 -7.76 -1.99 -10.40
N THR A 395 -7.35 -2.04 -9.14
CA THR A 395 -7.23 -0.87 -8.25
C THR A 395 -5.78 -0.60 -7.92
N LEU A 396 -5.33 0.62 -8.20
CA LEU A 396 -4.00 1.10 -7.86
C LEU A 396 -4.07 2.06 -6.69
N ARG A 397 -3.13 1.92 -5.75
CA ARG A 397 -2.92 2.88 -4.65
C ARG A 397 -1.46 3.27 -4.54
N ASN A 398 -1.21 4.55 -4.28
CA ASN A 398 0.10 5.04 -3.91
C ASN A 398 0.23 5.11 -2.38
N ILE A 399 1.22 4.42 -1.83
CA ILE A 399 1.52 4.40 -0.40
C ILE A 399 2.82 5.18 -0.18
N ARG A 400 2.73 6.31 0.51
CA ARG A 400 3.88 7.12 0.89
C ARG A 400 4.73 6.41 1.94
N ARG A 401 5.98 6.85 2.08
CA ARG A 401 6.93 6.35 3.09
C ARG A 401 6.47 6.57 4.54
N ASP A 402 5.50 7.45 4.77
CA ASP A 402 4.85 7.70 6.07
C ASP A 402 3.60 6.81 6.28
N GLY A 403 3.29 5.91 5.35
CA GLY A 403 2.16 4.97 5.42
C GLY A 403 0.84 5.53 4.90
N VAL A 404 0.79 6.81 4.48
CA VAL A 404 -0.44 7.41 3.95
C VAL A 404 -0.72 6.90 2.54
N VAL A 405 -1.96 6.46 2.30
CA VAL A 405 -2.50 6.27 0.94
C VAL A 405 -2.78 7.66 0.35
N SER A 406 -1.90 8.17 -0.50
CA SER A 406 -2.02 9.53 -1.05
C SER A 406 -2.80 9.61 -2.37
N ASP A 407 -2.95 8.48 -3.05
CA ASP A 407 -3.69 8.38 -4.30
C ASP A 407 -4.32 6.99 -4.46
N GLU A 408 -5.49 6.94 -5.09
CA GLU A 408 -6.22 5.72 -5.40
C GLU A 408 -6.96 5.90 -6.73
N MET A 409 -6.92 4.88 -7.58
CA MET A 409 -7.72 4.80 -8.80
C MET A 409 -8.12 3.35 -9.07
N THR A 410 -9.20 3.17 -9.82
CA THR A 410 -9.70 1.86 -10.24
C THR A 410 -10.04 1.90 -11.72
N LEU A 411 -9.53 0.92 -12.45
CA LEU A 411 -10.02 0.53 -13.77
C LEU A 411 -11.06 -0.57 -13.58
N LEU A 412 -12.22 -0.40 -14.20
CA LEU A 412 -13.29 -1.39 -14.17
C LEU A 412 -13.66 -1.85 -15.58
N ARG A 413 -13.80 -3.16 -15.76
CA ARG A 413 -14.23 -3.78 -17.01
C ARG A 413 -15.71 -4.18 -16.94
N GLY A 414 -16.43 -3.98 -18.04
CA GLY A 414 -17.81 -4.47 -18.20
C GLY A 414 -18.92 -3.55 -17.67
N GLN A 415 -18.65 -2.26 -17.47
CA GLN A 415 -19.61 -1.32 -16.87
C GLN A 415 -20.96 -1.20 -17.59
N GLU A 416 -21.02 -1.43 -18.90
CA GLU A 416 -22.23 -1.11 -19.69
C GLU A 416 -23.44 -2.04 -19.43
N ASP A 417 -23.25 -3.27 -18.91
CA ASP A 417 -24.35 -4.25 -18.78
C ASP A 417 -24.31 -5.13 -17.51
N THR A 418 -23.29 -4.98 -16.64
CA THR A 418 -23.14 -5.86 -15.46
C THR A 418 -23.11 -5.09 -14.15
N LEU A 419 -23.82 -5.62 -13.15
CA LEU A 419 -23.62 -5.24 -11.75
C LEU A 419 -22.27 -5.80 -11.30
N VAL A 420 -21.40 -4.93 -10.81
CA VAL A 420 -20.06 -5.28 -10.34
C VAL A 420 -19.94 -4.92 -8.87
N LEU A 421 -19.72 -5.93 -8.03
CA LEU A 421 -19.33 -5.72 -6.64
C LEU A 421 -17.87 -5.24 -6.63
N VAL A 422 -17.64 -4.14 -5.93
CA VAL A 422 -16.35 -3.43 -5.86
C VAL A 422 -15.68 -3.61 -4.50
N SER A 423 -16.46 -3.77 -3.43
CA SER A 423 -15.95 -4.08 -2.09
C SER A 423 -17.10 -4.55 -1.19
N PRO A 424 -16.90 -5.49 -0.26
CA PRO A 424 -15.72 -6.34 -0.16
C PRO A 424 -15.65 -7.31 -1.35
N LEU A 425 -14.47 -7.86 -1.57
CA LEU A 425 -14.10 -8.52 -2.80
C LEU A 425 -13.48 -9.92 -2.52
N GLY A 426 -13.02 -10.16 -1.29
CA GLY A 426 -12.43 -11.39 -0.79
C GLY A 426 -11.01 -11.15 -0.23
N GLY A 427 -10.67 -11.84 0.85
CA GLY A 427 -9.36 -11.79 1.53
C GLY A 427 -9.18 -10.62 2.50
N GLU A 428 -10.11 -9.67 2.56
CA GLU A 428 -10.03 -8.56 3.52
C GLU A 428 -10.22 -9.04 4.96
N SER A 429 -9.59 -8.35 5.92
CA SER A 429 -9.89 -8.50 7.35
C SER A 429 -10.67 -7.28 7.82
N VAL A 430 -11.95 -7.46 8.10
CA VAL A 430 -12.86 -6.42 8.55
C VAL A 430 -13.14 -6.61 10.02
N SER A 431 -13.04 -5.56 10.83
CA SER A 431 -13.38 -5.67 12.26
C SER A 431 -14.87 -6.01 12.44
N ALA A 432 -15.16 -7.04 13.24
CA ALA A 432 -16.50 -7.41 13.64
C ALA A 432 -17.14 -6.30 14.49
N GLY A 433 -18.38 -5.91 14.18
CA GLY A 433 -19.03 -4.71 14.73
C GLY A 433 -18.49 -3.38 14.17
N GLY A 434 -17.57 -3.42 13.20
CA GLY A 434 -17.06 -2.25 12.48
C GLY A 434 -17.95 -1.86 11.31
N SER A 435 -17.73 -0.66 10.76
CA SER A 435 -18.39 -0.24 9.52
C SER A 435 -17.79 -0.99 8.33
N LEU A 436 -18.65 -1.64 7.54
CA LEU A 436 -18.30 -2.24 6.25
C LEU A 436 -19.01 -1.48 5.13
N PRO A 437 -18.29 -0.67 4.34
CA PRO A 437 -18.83 -0.09 3.12
C PRO A 437 -18.90 -1.15 2.02
N ILE A 438 -20.10 -1.57 1.65
CA ILE A 438 -20.34 -2.40 0.47
C ILE A 438 -20.44 -1.47 -0.74
N ARG A 439 -19.62 -1.64 -1.76
CA ARG A 439 -19.54 -0.76 -2.93
C ARG A 439 -19.80 -1.51 -4.21
N TRP A 440 -20.41 -0.85 -5.19
CA TRP A 440 -20.66 -1.42 -6.50
C TRP A 440 -20.71 -0.38 -7.60
N VAL A 441 -20.60 -0.87 -8.83
CA VAL A 441 -21.04 -0.15 -10.02
C VAL A 441 -22.12 -0.97 -10.69
N ALA A 442 -23.20 -0.32 -11.12
CA ALA A 442 -24.31 -0.96 -11.81
C ALA A 442 -24.70 -0.18 -13.06
N PRO A 443 -25.30 -0.83 -14.06
CA PRO A 443 -25.85 -0.16 -15.24
C PRO A 443 -26.83 0.96 -14.88
N ASP A 444 -26.91 2.01 -15.70
CA ASP A 444 -27.76 3.19 -15.49
C ASP A 444 -29.26 2.87 -15.31
N ASP A 445 -29.73 1.73 -15.84
CA ASP A 445 -31.11 1.27 -15.71
C ASP A 445 -31.40 0.55 -14.37
N THR A 446 -30.38 0.34 -13.54
CA THR A 446 -30.50 -0.29 -12.22
C THR A 446 -31.08 0.70 -11.22
N THR A 447 -32.30 0.45 -10.73
CA THR A 447 -33.01 1.37 -9.83
C THR A 447 -32.91 1.00 -8.36
N GLY A 448 -32.48 -0.23 -8.04
CA GLY A 448 -32.38 -0.72 -6.67
C GLY A 448 -31.56 -2.00 -6.58
N ILE A 449 -30.82 -2.16 -5.48
CA ILE A 449 -29.92 -3.29 -5.22
C ILE A 449 -30.31 -4.00 -3.92
N LEU A 450 -30.58 -5.30 -3.99
CA LEU A 450 -30.63 -6.17 -2.83
C LEU A 450 -29.20 -6.44 -2.35
N VAL A 451 -28.93 -6.18 -1.07
CA VAL A 451 -27.63 -6.38 -0.43
C VAL A 451 -27.76 -7.48 0.62
N GLU A 452 -26.92 -8.51 0.51
CA GLU A 452 -26.92 -9.65 1.42
C GLU A 452 -25.50 -9.96 1.94
N LEU A 453 -25.42 -10.45 3.17
CA LEU A 453 -24.20 -10.90 3.84
C LEU A 453 -24.33 -12.37 4.22
N SER A 454 -23.32 -13.18 3.95
CA SER A 454 -23.10 -14.50 4.52
C SER A 454 -21.95 -14.43 5.52
N VAL A 455 -22.00 -15.27 6.56
CA VAL A 455 -20.87 -15.51 7.49
C VAL A 455 -20.37 -16.96 7.43
N ASP A 456 -20.88 -17.74 6.47
CA ASP A 456 -20.74 -19.20 6.39
C ASP A 456 -20.48 -19.72 4.96
N GLY A 457 -19.68 -18.97 4.20
CA GLY A 457 -19.25 -19.36 2.86
C GLY A 457 -20.37 -19.35 1.82
N GLY A 458 -21.48 -18.66 2.09
CA GLY A 458 -22.62 -18.49 1.19
C GLY A 458 -23.72 -19.53 1.39
N VAL A 459 -23.69 -20.30 2.48
CA VAL A 459 -24.73 -21.30 2.79
C VAL A 459 -26.02 -20.60 3.24
N ASN A 460 -25.92 -19.57 4.08
CA ASN A 460 -27.03 -18.74 4.54
C ASN A 460 -26.74 -17.26 4.24
N TRP A 461 -27.77 -16.53 3.80
CA TRP A 461 -27.68 -15.12 3.44
C TRP A 461 -28.60 -14.28 4.32
N LEU A 462 -28.01 -13.30 5.00
CA LEU A 462 -28.69 -12.25 5.75
C LEU A 462 -28.95 -11.07 4.81
N THR A 463 -30.21 -10.68 4.66
CA THR A 463 -30.56 -9.43 3.98
C THR A 463 -30.12 -8.23 4.82
N VAL A 464 -29.17 -7.47 4.29
CA VAL A 464 -28.64 -6.24 4.87
C VAL A 464 -29.43 -5.02 4.39
N ALA A 465 -29.85 -5.03 3.12
CA ALA A 465 -30.76 -4.05 2.53
C ALA A 465 -31.65 -4.72 1.48
N GLU A 466 -32.97 -4.55 1.56
CA GLU A 466 -33.89 -5.13 0.58
C GLU A 466 -33.85 -4.40 -0.77
N GLU A 467 -33.60 -3.08 -0.77
CA GLU A 467 -33.55 -2.22 -1.96
C GLU A 467 -32.71 -0.97 -1.65
N ALA A 468 -31.39 -1.10 -1.71
CA ALA A 468 -30.47 0.04 -1.65
C ALA A 468 -30.58 0.87 -2.93
N VAL A 469 -30.53 2.19 -2.80
CA VAL A 469 -30.49 3.11 -3.95
C VAL A 469 -29.21 2.84 -4.73
N ASN A 470 -29.27 2.87 -6.07
CA ASN A 470 -28.08 2.72 -6.90
C ASN A 470 -27.22 4.01 -6.91
N ASP A 471 -26.62 4.34 -5.77
CA ASP A 471 -25.65 5.42 -5.58
C ASP A 471 -24.21 4.88 -5.36
N GLY A 472 -24.03 3.57 -5.56
CA GLY A 472 -22.73 2.89 -5.59
C GLY A 472 -22.18 2.46 -4.23
N VAL A 473 -22.91 2.69 -3.12
CA VAL A 473 -22.45 2.31 -1.79
C VAL A 473 -23.59 2.02 -0.80
N TYR A 474 -23.40 1.03 0.05
CA TYR A 474 -24.22 0.78 1.22
C TYR A 474 -23.33 0.52 2.43
N GLU A 475 -23.38 1.38 3.44
CA GLU A 475 -22.63 1.20 4.68
C GLU A 475 -23.48 0.53 5.75
N PHE A 476 -22.92 -0.50 6.39
CA PHE A 476 -23.58 -1.16 7.52
C PHE A 476 -22.55 -1.61 8.57
N LEU A 477 -23.01 -1.85 9.79
CA LEU A 477 -22.18 -2.42 10.84
C LEU A 477 -22.15 -3.95 10.70
N THR A 478 -20.95 -4.54 10.62
CA THR A 478 -20.79 -5.99 10.54
C THR A 478 -21.30 -6.66 11.82
N PRO A 479 -21.74 -7.94 11.75
CA PRO A 479 -22.09 -8.70 12.94
C PRO A 479 -20.91 -8.83 13.92
N LEU A 480 -21.19 -8.93 15.22
CA LEU A 480 -20.20 -9.16 16.28
C LEU A 480 -19.80 -10.64 16.37
N VAL A 481 -19.32 -11.21 15.26
CA VAL A 481 -18.89 -12.61 15.14
C VAL A 481 -17.57 -12.70 14.38
N ARG A 482 -16.73 -13.66 14.74
CA ARG A 482 -15.53 -13.98 13.95
C ARG A 482 -15.84 -15.07 12.92
N THR A 483 -15.35 -14.89 11.71
CA THR A 483 -15.42 -15.89 10.62
C THR A 483 -14.35 -15.56 9.59
N ASP A 484 -13.82 -16.56 8.90
CA ASP A 484 -12.95 -16.39 7.72
C ASP A 484 -13.71 -16.64 6.41
N GLU A 485 -15.03 -16.85 6.48
CA GLU A 485 -15.90 -17.26 5.37
C GLU A 485 -17.05 -16.25 5.13
N ALA A 486 -16.84 -14.96 5.46
CA ALA A 486 -17.86 -13.95 5.17
C ALA A 486 -17.91 -13.64 3.66
N ARG A 487 -19.13 -13.43 3.13
CA ARG A 487 -19.34 -13.04 1.72
C ARG A 487 -20.43 -11.99 1.59
N VAL A 488 -20.35 -11.14 0.59
CA VAL A 488 -21.40 -10.21 0.21
C VAL A 488 -21.98 -10.59 -1.14
N ARG A 489 -23.30 -10.45 -1.28
CA ARG A 489 -24.01 -10.57 -2.57
C ARG A 489 -24.81 -9.31 -2.83
N LEU A 490 -24.76 -8.87 -4.08
CA LEU A 490 -25.58 -7.81 -4.64
C LEU A 490 -26.46 -8.39 -5.74
N THR A 491 -27.70 -7.93 -5.83
CA THR A 491 -28.62 -8.35 -6.91
C THR A 491 -29.48 -7.16 -7.34
N ASP A 492 -29.56 -6.90 -8.65
CA ASP A 492 -30.52 -5.93 -9.20
C ASP A 492 -31.95 -6.42 -8.91
N VAL A 493 -32.72 -5.60 -8.19
CA VAL A 493 -34.07 -5.94 -7.74
C VAL A 493 -35.03 -6.19 -8.91
N ASN A 494 -34.81 -5.54 -10.05
CA ASN A 494 -35.64 -5.67 -11.25
C ASN A 494 -35.10 -6.67 -12.26
N GLN A 495 -33.80 -6.98 -12.23
CA GLN A 495 -33.12 -7.93 -13.12
C GLN A 495 -32.26 -8.90 -12.30
N PRO A 496 -32.86 -9.90 -11.61
CA PRO A 496 -32.13 -10.77 -10.67
C PRO A 496 -30.99 -11.60 -11.29
N GLU A 497 -30.95 -11.74 -12.61
CA GLU A 497 -29.82 -12.31 -13.35
C GLU A 497 -28.55 -11.43 -13.31
N ARG A 498 -28.68 -10.14 -12.99
CA ARG A 498 -27.59 -9.21 -12.72
C ARG A 498 -27.29 -9.24 -11.22
N PHE A 499 -26.33 -10.08 -10.85
CA PHE A 499 -25.85 -10.21 -9.48
C PHE A 499 -24.33 -10.25 -9.44
N ALA A 500 -23.76 -9.90 -8.29
CA ALA A 500 -22.34 -10.01 -8.02
C ALA A 500 -22.13 -10.53 -6.60
N GLU A 501 -21.12 -11.37 -6.40
CA GLU A 501 -20.75 -11.94 -5.11
C GLU A 501 -19.25 -11.70 -4.85
N SER A 502 -18.87 -11.52 -3.58
CA SER A 502 -17.47 -11.44 -3.18
C SER A 502 -16.86 -12.84 -3.02
N GLY A 503 -15.53 -12.91 -3.01
CA GLY A 503 -14.83 -14.02 -2.35
C GLY A 503 -15.03 -14.01 -0.82
N ASP A 504 -14.44 -15.01 -0.15
CA ASP A 504 -14.44 -15.09 1.31
C ASP A 504 -13.54 -14.01 1.92
N PHE A 505 -14.05 -13.26 2.90
CA PHE A 505 -13.28 -12.31 3.70
C PHE A 505 -13.48 -12.59 5.20
N SER A 506 -12.58 -12.09 6.03
CA SER A 506 -12.59 -12.34 7.47
C SER A 506 -13.30 -11.23 8.24
N LEU A 507 -14.13 -11.62 9.21
CA LEU A 507 -14.56 -10.77 10.31
C LEU A 507 -13.67 -11.07 11.52
N VAL A 508 -12.89 -10.08 11.98
CA VAL A 508 -11.91 -10.25 13.06
C VAL A 508 -12.29 -9.49 14.32
N GLY A 509 -11.92 -10.02 15.48
CA GLY A 509 -12.14 -9.36 16.78
C GLY A 509 -11.13 -8.24 17.09
N ALA A 510 -10.09 -8.08 16.27
CA ALA A 510 -9.06 -7.07 16.43
C ALA A 510 -9.37 -5.80 15.62
N ARG A 511 -9.05 -4.64 16.19
CA ARG A 511 -9.13 -3.34 15.51
C ARG A 511 -8.10 -2.36 16.06
N ASP A 512 -7.52 -1.54 15.19
CA ASP A 512 -6.73 -0.39 15.60
C ASP A 512 -7.63 0.84 15.73
N VAL A 513 -7.46 1.60 16.81
CA VAL A 513 -8.28 2.76 17.13
C VAL A 513 -7.38 3.88 17.64
N GLU A 514 -7.46 5.03 16.99
CA GLU A 514 -6.93 6.28 17.54
C GLU A 514 -7.91 6.79 18.61
N VAL A 515 -7.51 6.68 19.87
CA VAL A 515 -8.36 7.04 21.03
C VAL A 515 -8.09 8.46 21.51
N ILE A 516 -6.92 9.01 21.17
CA ILE A 516 -6.58 10.42 21.36
C ILE A 516 -5.89 10.89 20.07
N PRO A 517 -6.54 11.70 19.23
CA PRO A 517 -5.86 12.40 18.13
C PRO A 517 -5.08 13.61 18.65
N TYR A 518 -4.11 14.11 17.88
CA TYR A 518 -3.58 15.46 18.09
C TYR A 518 -4.71 16.50 18.05
N GLY A 519 -4.54 17.58 18.80
CA GLY A 519 -5.56 18.61 19.00
C GLY A 519 -6.75 18.18 19.85
N ALA A 520 -6.64 17.05 20.57
CA ALA A 520 -7.71 16.56 21.43
C ALA A 520 -8.03 17.53 22.58
N GLN A 521 -9.24 17.39 23.14
CA GLN A 521 -9.62 18.11 24.36
C GLN A 521 -8.98 17.49 25.59
N TRP A 522 -8.32 18.32 26.41
CA TRP A 522 -7.70 17.93 27.67
C TRP A 522 -8.30 18.70 28.83
N GLU A 523 -8.44 18.05 29.98
CA GLU A 523 -8.53 18.77 31.25
C GLU A 523 -7.15 19.27 31.63
N TYR A 524 -7.01 20.55 31.98
CA TYR A 524 -5.74 21.14 32.39
C TYR A 524 -5.88 21.85 33.74
N TRP A 525 -4.82 21.76 34.55
CA TRP A 525 -4.78 22.38 35.87
C TRP A 525 -4.11 23.74 35.81
N ASP A 526 -4.92 24.78 35.63
CA ASP A 526 -4.45 26.16 35.65
C ASP A 526 -4.55 26.75 37.08
N ASP A 527 -3.71 26.29 38.01
CA ASP A 527 -3.55 26.86 39.36
C ASP A 527 -2.07 26.72 39.78
N PRO A 528 -1.43 27.75 40.38
CA PRO A 528 -0.02 27.68 40.80
C PRO A 528 0.22 26.74 41.99
N ALA A 529 -0.82 26.20 42.62
CA ALA A 529 -0.71 25.15 43.62
C ALA A 529 -0.83 23.76 42.99
N ALA A 530 -0.22 22.74 43.62
CA ALA A 530 -0.32 21.37 43.14
C ALA A 530 -1.78 20.87 43.07
N PRO A 531 -2.14 20.06 42.04
CA PRO A 531 -3.46 19.47 41.93
C PRO A 531 -3.75 18.44 43.05
N PRO A 532 -5.02 18.03 43.25
CA PRO A 532 -5.37 16.92 44.12
C PRO A 532 -4.61 15.63 43.79
N SER A 533 -4.30 14.81 44.79
CA SER A 533 -3.43 13.62 44.66
C SER A 533 -3.91 12.57 43.65
N GLU A 534 -5.20 12.54 43.37
CA GLU A 534 -5.91 11.60 42.50
C GLU A 534 -5.84 11.96 41.01
N TRP A 535 -5.15 13.05 40.64
CA TRP A 535 -5.14 13.60 39.29
C TRP A 535 -4.75 12.63 38.18
N GLN A 536 -3.97 11.59 38.49
CA GLN A 536 -3.55 10.56 37.53
C GLN A 536 -4.58 9.44 37.30
N THR A 537 -5.63 9.40 38.10
CA THR A 537 -6.58 8.26 38.16
C THR A 537 -8.04 8.68 38.06
N GLN A 538 -8.33 9.98 38.06
CA GLN A 538 -9.68 10.52 37.99
C GLN A 538 -9.68 11.79 37.15
N THR A 539 -10.81 12.08 36.49
CA THR A 539 -11.10 13.34 35.80
C THR A 539 -12.23 14.11 36.48
N GLY A 540 -12.44 15.36 36.08
CA GLY A 540 -13.49 16.26 36.56
C GLY A 540 -12.98 17.37 37.48
N GLY A 541 -13.59 18.55 37.34
CA GLY A 541 -13.35 19.72 38.18
C GLY A 541 -12.17 20.60 37.76
N TRP A 542 -11.58 20.35 36.59
CA TRP A 542 -10.55 21.18 35.95
C TRP A 542 -11.13 21.89 34.73
N ASP A 543 -10.45 22.93 34.26
CA ASP A 543 -10.79 23.58 32.99
C ASP A 543 -10.42 22.67 31.81
N THR A 544 -11.05 22.90 30.65
CA THR A 544 -10.87 22.06 29.45
C THR A 544 -10.50 22.89 28.24
N GLY A 545 -9.54 22.43 27.44
CA GLY A 545 -9.04 23.11 26.24
C GLY A 545 -8.58 22.14 25.16
N ALA A 546 -8.54 22.60 23.91
CA ALA A 546 -7.93 21.84 22.81
C ALA A 546 -6.42 21.92 22.93
N ALA A 547 -5.73 20.80 22.69
CA ALA A 547 -4.31 20.86 22.37
C ALA A 547 -4.11 21.53 20.99
N GLU A 548 -2.97 22.13 20.69
CA GLU A 548 -1.81 22.30 21.57
C GLU A 548 -2.10 23.24 22.74
N LEU A 549 -1.72 22.81 23.96
CA LEU A 549 -1.86 23.62 25.18
C LEU A 549 -0.51 24.16 25.58
N GLY A 550 -0.42 25.47 25.82
CA GLY A 550 0.89 26.08 25.96
C GLY A 550 0.91 27.59 26.10
N TYR A 551 2.07 28.19 25.89
CA TYR A 551 2.29 29.61 25.66
C TYR A 551 3.67 29.83 25.02
N GLY A 552 3.87 30.98 24.37
CA GLY A 552 5.19 31.44 23.91
C GLY A 552 5.43 31.36 22.40
N ASP A 553 4.77 30.45 21.70
CA ASP A 553 5.07 30.07 20.31
C ASP A 553 4.04 30.61 19.30
N GLY A 554 2.82 30.89 19.77
CA GLY A 554 1.78 31.61 19.03
C GLY A 554 0.95 30.75 18.09
N ASP A 555 1.06 29.43 18.19
CA ASP A 555 0.25 28.41 17.54
C ASP A 555 -0.60 27.58 18.53
N GLU A 556 -0.60 27.95 19.81
CA GLU A 556 -1.35 27.24 20.86
C GLU A 556 -2.86 27.40 20.64
N ALA A 557 -3.56 26.27 20.58
CA ALA A 557 -5.01 26.26 20.50
C ALA A 557 -5.65 26.67 21.83
N THR A 558 -5.00 26.32 22.95
CA THR A 558 -5.37 26.77 24.29
C THR A 558 -4.15 27.35 25.00
N GLU A 559 -4.13 28.67 25.10
CA GLU A 559 -3.15 29.38 25.92
C GLU A 559 -3.41 29.09 27.41
N ILE A 560 -2.40 28.59 28.13
CA ILE A 560 -2.44 28.39 29.58
C ILE A 560 -1.64 29.50 30.27
N ARG A 561 -1.65 29.53 31.61
CA ARG A 561 -1.01 30.60 32.36
C ARG A 561 0.51 30.67 32.14
N ASP A 562 0.94 31.83 31.67
CA ASP A 562 2.31 32.33 31.69
C ASP A 562 2.50 33.26 32.91
N GLU A 563 3.44 32.94 33.81
CA GLU A 563 3.73 33.69 35.05
C GLU A 563 5.23 33.98 35.19
N ASP A 564 5.63 35.15 35.68
CA ASP A 564 7.03 35.43 36.04
C ASP A 564 7.18 35.53 37.58
N PRO A 565 7.76 34.52 38.27
CA PRO A 565 8.42 33.32 37.73
C PRO A 565 7.45 32.17 37.35
N ASN A 566 7.85 31.35 36.37
CA ASN A 566 7.02 30.24 35.86
C ASN A 566 6.71 29.21 36.96
N VAL A 567 5.51 28.62 36.88
CA VAL A 567 5.17 27.42 37.64
C VAL A 567 5.99 26.24 37.06
N PRO A 568 6.73 25.48 37.88
CA PRO A 568 7.64 24.45 37.35
C PRO A 568 6.94 23.29 36.64
N THR A 569 5.67 23.01 36.95
CA THR A 569 4.94 21.86 36.42
C THR A 569 3.52 22.22 36.02
N ASN A 570 3.14 21.84 34.80
CA ASN A 570 1.78 21.91 34.27
C ASN A 570 1.20 20.50 34.15
N TYR A 571 -0.12 20.37 34.36
CA TYR A 571 -0.79 19.06 34.39
C TYR A 571 -1.95 18.99 33.43
N PHE A 572 -2.03 17.87 32.73
CA PHE A 572 -3.06 17.57 31.77
C PHE A 572 -3.62 16.17 32.03
N ARG A 573 -4.90 15.95 31.77
CA ARG A 573 -5.48 14.60 31.82
C ARG A 573 -6.70 14.46 30.93
N ARG A 574 -7.00 13.22 30.57
CA ARG A 574 -8.14 12.86 29.74
C ARG A 574 -8.65 11.46 30.08
N SER A 575 -9.98 11.32 30.11
CA SER A 575 -10.63 10.01 30.16
C SER A 575 -10.82 9.47 28.75
N ILE A 576 -10.51 8.20 28.56
CA ILE A 576 -10.79 7.43 27.35
C ILE A 576 -11.59 6.18 27.70
N THR A 577 -12.35 5.64 26.74
CA THR A 577 -13.08 4.38 26.92
C THR A 577 -12.53 3.32 25.99
N VAL A 578 -12.07 2.20 26.56
CA VAL A 578 -11.54 1.04 25.85
C VAL A 578 -12.58 -0.07 25.86
N GLY A 579 -12.83 -0.68 24.71
CA GLY A 579 -13.94 -1.63 24.52
C GLY A 579 -13.52 -3.08 24.33
N GLY A 580 -12.36 -3.50 24.85
CA GLY A 580 -11.78 -4.83 24.73
C GLY A 580 -10.37 -4.88 25.31
N ALA A 581 -9.68 -6.02 25.19
CA ALA A 581 -8.30 -6.16 25.62
C ALA A 581 -7.36 -5.41 24.68
N VAL A 582 -6.44 -4.60 25.21
CA VAL A 582 -5.45 -3.90 24.39
C VAL A 582 -4.24 -4.80 24.18
N THR A 583 -3.91 -5.10 22.92
CA THR A 583 -2.78 -5.95 22.54
C THR A 583 -1.54 -5.16 22.15
N ARG A 584 -1.72 -3.89 21.74
CA ARG A 584 -0.66 -2.91 21.47
C ARG A 584 -1.17 -1.51 21.77
N ALA A 585 -0.32 -0.66 22.33
CA ALA A 585 -0.60 0.75 22.52
C ALA A 585 0.62 1.57 22.09
N GLU A 586 0.43 2.58 21.26
CA GLU A 586 1.46 3.47 20.77
C GLU A 586 1.13 4.92 21.14
N LEU A 587 2.07 5.56 21.82
CA LEU A 587 1.95 6.89 22.37
C LEU A 587 2.97 7.80 21.71
N GLU A 588 2.50 8.95 21.24
CA GLU A 588 3.32 10.06 20.76
C GLU A 588 2.99 11.30 21.59
N VAL A 589 3.99 12.00 22.12
CA VAL A 589 3.78 13.24 22.88
C VAL A 589 4.73 14.33 22.40
N ILE A 590 4.16 15.50 22.14
CA ILE A 590 4.84 16.77 21.93
C ILE A 590 4.89 17.45 23.30
N PHE A 591 6.08 17.87 23.70
CA PHE A 591 6.30 18.51 24.98
C PHE A 591 7.44 19.53 24.89
N ASP A 592 7.45 20.46 25.84
CA ASP A 592 8.60 21.31 26.09
C ASP A 592 9.29 21.00 27.43
N ASP A 593 10.62 21.13 27.42
CA ASP A 593 11.63 20.87 28.43
C ASP A 593 11.64 19.46 29.06
N GLY A 594 10.54 19.01 29.67
CA GLY A 594 10.43 17.66 30.25
C GLY A 594 8.98 17.18 30.42
N VAL A 595 8.77 15.87 30.35
CA VAL A 595 7.44 15.27 30.38
C VAL A 595 7.42 13.95 31.17
N ALA A 596 6.28 13.64 31.78
CA ALA A 596 5.96 12.28 32.20
C ALA A 596 4.48 11.97 31.94
N VAL A 597 4.22 10.79 31.36
CA VAL A 597 2.88 10.32 31.01
C VAL A 597 2.52 9.11 31.86
N PHE A 598 1.27 9.08 32.30
CA PHE A 598 0.68 8.06 33.17
C PHE A 598 -0.58 7.50 32.53
N VAL A 599 -0.75 6.18 32.62
CA VAL A 599 -2.00 5.49 32.29
C VAL A 599 -2.51 4.84 33.56
N ASN A 600 -3.71 5.22 34.02
CA ASN A 600 -4.33 4.72 35.25
C ASN A 600 -3.40 4.84 36.49
N GLY A 601 -2.60 5.91 36.55
CA GLY A 601 -1.62 6.13 37.63
C GLY A 601 -0.29 5.38 37.50
N VAL A 602 -0.09 4.58 36.44
CA VAL A 602 1.19 3.94 36.14
C VAL A 602 1.97 4.80 35.15
N GLU A 603 3.20 5.19 35.50
CA GLU A 603 4.09 5.93 34.59
C GLU A 603 4.48 5.03 33.40
N VAL A 604 4.26 5.52 32.19
CA VAL A 604 4.52 4.78 30.93
C VAL A 604 5.62 5.42 30.08
N LEU A 605 5.91 6.70 30.30
CA LEU A 605 6.91 7.47 29.58
C LEU A 605 7.42 8.58 30.50
N HIS A 606 8.72 8.88 30.41
CA HIS A 606 9.29 10.10 30.94
C HIS A 606 10.49 10.57 30.12
N GLU A 607 10.67 11.88 30.01
CA GLU A 607 11.84 12.53 29.43
C GLU A 607 12.19 13.76 30.27
N ASN A 608 13.48 13.97 30.56
CA ASN A 608 14.00 15.12 31.31
C ASN A 608 13.31 15.40 32.66
N VAL A 609 12.97 14.36 33.43
CA VAL A 609 12.38 14.49 34.78
C VAL A 609 13.15 13.75 35.88
N GLU A 610 14.47 13.55 35.70
CA GLU A 610 15.33 12.85 36.67
C GLU A 610 15.49 13.61 37.99
N ASN A 611 15.24 14.93 38.00
CA ASN A 611 15.25 15.76 39.21
C ASN A 611 14.09 15.47 40.18
N GLY A 612 13.05 14.78 39.70
CA GLY A 612 11.84 14.49 40.47
C GLY A 612 10.58 14.79 39.67
N ARG A 613 9.44 14.30 40.16
CA ARG A 613 8.10 14.58 39.60
C ARG A 613 7.26 15.48 40.52
N GLY A 614 7.86 16.05 41.56
CA GLY A 614 7.18 16.97 42.47
C GLY A 614 6.75 18.23 41.73
N HIS A 615 5.68 18.87 42.22
CA HIS A 615 5.14 20.10 41.64
C HIS A 615 6.18 21.23 41.52
N ASP A 616 7.04 21.34 42.54
CA ASP A 616 8.06 22.39 42.65
C ASP A 616 9.39 22.03 41.94
N ASP A 617 9.50 20.84 41.33
CA ASP A 617 10.71 20.40 40.63
C ASP A 617 10.71 20.91 39.18
N PHE A 618 11.80 21.53 38.73
CA PHE A 618 12.04 21.81 37.31
C PHE A 618 12.57 20.57 36.57
N ALA A 619 12.51 20.57 35.24
CA ALA A 619 13.07 19.54 34.39
C ALA A 619 14.59 19.36 34.64
N SER A 620 15.10 18.16 34.38
CA SER A 620 16.53 17.83 34.49
C SER A 620 17.35 18.24 33.26
N GLY A 621 16.67 18.58 32.18
CA GLY A 621 17.24 19.12 30.94
C GLY A 621 16.25 20.09 30.29
N SER A 622 16.66 20.66 29.16
CA SER A 622 15.78 21.37 28.25
C SER A 622 15.68 20.57 26.95
N SER A 623 14.57 20.71 26.24
CA SER A 623 14.42 20.17 24.89
C SER A 623 14.55 21.29 23.85
N GLY A 624 14.36 20.96 22.57
CA GLY A 624 14.03 22.00 21.60
C GLY A 624 12.51 22.19 21.56
N ASP A 625 12.07 23.28 20.96
CA ASP A 625 10.68 23.60 20.69
C ASP A 625 10.00 22.38 20.03
N ASP A 626 8.81 22.02 20.52
CA ASP A 626 8.00 20.87 20.08
C ASP A 626 8.73 19.53 20.04
N ALA A 627 9.43 19.18 21.12
CA ALA A 627 10.09 17.89 21.19
C ALA A 627 9.08 16.73 21.14
N LEU A 628 9.26 15.83 20.17
CA LEU A 628 8.43 14.65 19.98
C LEU A 628 9.13 13.40 20.53
N VAL A 629 8.43 12.63 21.35
CA VAL A 629 8.85 11.28 21.73
C VAL A 629 7.73 10.27 21.48
N THR A 630 8.11 9.12 20.94
CA THR A 630 7.22 7.99 20.63
C THR A 630 7.63 6.77 21.45
N THR A 631 6.65 6.06 22.02
CA THR A 631 6.90 4.81 22.74
C THR A 631 5.76 3.81 22.58
N LEU A 632 6.10 2.53 22.71
CA LEU A 632 5.12 1.45 22.86
C LEU A 632 4.83 1.22 24.34
N ILE A 633 3.55 1.20 24.67
CA ILE A 633 3.05 0.96 26.03
C ILE A 633 2.53 -0.47 26.12
N ASP A 634 2.73 -1.10 27.28
CA ASP A 634 2.11 -2.38 27.58
C ASP A 634 0.57 -2.23 27.60
N GLY A 635 -0.10 -2.90 26.66
CA GLY A 635 -1.56 -2.88 26.54
C GLY A 635 -2.28 -3.39 27.80
N ALA A 636 -1.62 -4.20 28.63
CA ALA A 636 -2.19 -4.69 29.89
C ALA A 636 -2.45 -3.59 30.94
N LEU A 637 -1.97 -2.37 30.72
CA LEU A 637 -2.24 -1.21 31.57
C LEU A 637 -3.64 -0.61 31.34
N PHE A 638 -4.27 -0.94 30.21
CA PHE A 638 -5.62 -0.51 29.90
C PHE A 638 -6.63 -1.54 30.39
N GLU A 639 -7.65 -1.05 31.08
CA GLU A 639 -8.80 -1.82 31.52
C GLU A 639 -9.92 -1.72 30.48
N GLU A 640 -10.75 -2.76 30.33
CA GLU A 640 -11.98 -2.62 29.58
C GLU A 640 -12.93 -1.66 30.32
N GLY A 641 -13.33 -0.58 29.64
CA GLY A 641 -14.09 0.52 30.23
C GLY A 641 -13.30 1.83 30.27
N GLU A 642 -13.53 2.62 31.31
CA GLU A 642 -12.91 3.94 31.47
C GLU A 642 -11.44 3.82 31.88
N ASN A 643 -10.57 4.60 31.25
CA ASN A 643 -9.14 4.70 31.55
C ASN A 643 -8.74 6.18 31.57
N ILE A 644 -7.77 6.52 32.43
CA ILE A 644 -7.26 7.89 32.54
C ILE A 644 -5.84 7.96 31.98
N VAL A 645 -5.64 8.84 31.01
CA VAL A 645 -4.31 9.26 30.54
C VAL A 645 -4.01 10.61 31.19
N ALA A 646 -2.91 10.70 31.93
CA ALA A 646 -2.51 11.90 32.63
C ALA A 646 -1.06 12.26 32.31
N VAL A 647 -0.76 13.55 32.22
CA VAL A 647 0.51 14.06 31.78
C VAL A 647 0.93 15.19 32.71
N LEU A 648 2.22 15.25 33.04
CA LEU A 648 2.85 16.44 33.55
C LEU A 648 3.91 16.91 32.57
N VAL A 649 3.99 18.21 32.35
CA VAL A 649 5.04 18.88 31.56
C VAL A 649 5.78 19.82 32.50
N LYS A 650 7.11 19.82 32.42
CA LYS A 650 8.00 20.54 33.33
C LYS A 650 8.82 21.56 32.59
N GLN A 651 8.84 22.76 33.13
CA GLN A 651 9.74 23.82 32.69
C GLN A 651 11.19 23.52 33.07
N ALA A 652 12.16 23.95 32.28
CA ALA A 652 13.58 23.82 32.59
C ALA A 652 14.00 24.75 33.73
N ASN A 653 13.35 25.92 33.85
CA ASN A 653 13.64 26.90 34.88
C ASN A 653 12.52 27.96 35.03
N ALA A 654 12.68 28.82 36.04
CA ALA A 654 11.72 29.88 36.39
C ALA A 654 11.54 30.99 35.33
N THR A 655 12.38 31.00 34.29
CA THR A 655 12.40 32.03 33.23
C THR A 655 12.26 31.43 31.83
N SER A 656 11.73 30.19 31.71
CA SER A 656 11.43 29.59 30.41
C SER A 656 10.46 30.47 29.61
N SER A 657 10.65 30.54 28.30
CA SER A 657 9.90 31.44 27.42
C SER A 657 8.54 30.88 26.99
N ASP A 658 8.40 29.56 27.09
CA ASP A 658 7.47 28.78 26.29
C ASP A 658 7.07 27.49 27.02
N LEU A 659 5.99 26.87 26.55
CA LEU A 659 5.53 25.54 26.91
C LEU A 659 4.64 25.01 25.81
N SER A 660 4.86 23.78 25.36
CA SER A 660 3.96 23.09 24.43
C SER A 660 3.54 21.72 24.96
N PHE A 661 2.30 21.34 24.68
CA PHE A 661 1.77 20.00 24.97
C PHE A 661 0.70 19.58 23.97
N ASP A 662 0.95 18.46 23.30
CA ASP A 662 -0.06 17.67 22.59
C ASP A 662 0.31 16.18 22.64
N LEU A 663 -0.68 15.30 22.56
CA LEU A 663 -0.48 13.87 22.70
C LEU A 663 -1.45 13.08 21.84
N ARG A 664 -0.90 12.12 21.11
CA ARG A 664 -1.64 11.14 20.31
C ARG A 664 -1.48 9.74 20.92
N LEU A 665 -2.58 8.99 20.96
CA LEU A 665 -2.62 7.61 21.46
C LEU A 665 -3.42 6.71 20.52
N GLN A 666 -2.77 5.65 20.04
CA GLN A 666 -3.35 4.61 19.22
C GLN A 666 -3.33 3.26 19.94
N LEU A 667 -4.43 2.52 19.89
CA LEU A 667 -4.59 1.21 20.53
C LEU A 667 -4.99 0.14 19.51
N SER A 668 -4.35 -1.04 19.56
CA SER A 668 -4.88 -2.28 18.99
C SER A 668 -5.73 -2.97 20.04
N VAL A 669 -7.04 -3.09 19.80
CA VAL A 669 -8.01 -3.65 20.75
C VAL A 669 -8.58 -4.95 20.19
N GLU A 670 -8.45 -6.03 20.95
CA GLU A 670 -9.05 -7.33 20.70
C GLU A 670 -10.31 -7.53 21.55
N ARG A 671 -11.41 -7.89 20.89
CA ARG A 671 -12.65 -8.30 21.54
C ARG A 671 -12.78 -9.81 21.52
N ASP A 672 -13.13 -10.38 22.68
CA ASP A 672 -13.52 -11.78 22.74
C ASP A 672 -14.91 -11.94 22.11
N LEU A 673 -14.92 -12.41 20.87
CA LEU A 673 -16.13 -12.61 20.07
C LEU A 673 -16.30 -14.09 19.74
N PRO A 674 -17.54 -14.59 19.69
CA PRO A 674 -17.79 -15.96 19.26
C PRO A 674 -17.25 -16.18 17.85
N TYR A 675 -16.56 -17.30 17.63
CA TYR A 675 -16.16 -17.76 16.30
C TYR A 675 -17.30 -18.60 15.71
N TYR A 676 -17.70 -18.29 14.48
CA TYR A 676 -18.77 -19.00 13.81
C TYR A 676 -18.23 -20.27 13.15
N ASP A 677 -18.80 -21.43 13.51
CA ASP A 677 -18.37 -22.75 13.05
C ASP A 677 -19.42 -23.50 12.20
N GLY A 678 -20.45 -22.79 11.69
CA GLY A 678 -21.45 -23.35 10.77
C GLY A 678 -22.82 -23.71 11.35
N GLY A 679 -23.20 -23.20 12.53
CA GLY A 679 -24.56 -23.35 13.11
C GLY A 679 -25.54 -22.22 12.71
N THR A 680 -26.87 -22.40 12.78
CA THR A 680 -27.82 -21.32 12.41
C THR A 680 -27.65 -20.06 13.28
N VAL A 681 -27.30 -18.91 12.67
CA VAL A 681 -27.40 -17.60 13.34
C VAL A 681 -28.89 -17.26 13.53
N GLU A 682 -29.40 -17.28 14.75
CA GLU A 682 -30.68 -16.62 15.05
C GLU A 682 -30.44 -15.12 15.26
N LEU A 683 -31.14 -14.30 14.49
CA LEU A 683 -31.06 -12.83 14.46
C LEU A 683 -31.46 -12.12 15.78
N SER A 684 -31.76 -12.84 16.86
CA SER A 684 -32.08 -12.21 18.15
C SER A 684 -30.88 -11.49 18.78
N ASP A 685 -29.64 -11.89 18.44
CA ASP A 685 -28.43 -11.25 19.00
C ASP A 685 -27.86 -10.13 18.11
N ALA A 686 -28.36 -9.99 16.87
CA ALA A 686 -28.11 -8.82 16.02
C ALA A 686 -29.13 -7.70 16.25
N GLY A 687 -30.29 -8.01 16.86
CA GLY A 687 -31.44 -7.11 17.00
C GLY A 687 -31.64 -6.44 18.37
N GLU A 688 -31.05 -6.93 19.46
CA GLU A 688 -31.26 -6.37 20.82
C GLU A 688 -30.29 -5.24 21.22
N ILE A 689 -29.42 -4.76 20.33
CA ILE A 689 -28.59 -3.55 20.56
C ILE A 689 -29.21 -2.30 19.88
N PHE A 690 -30.36 -2.43 19.22
CA PHE A 690 -31.12 -1.30 18.69
C PHE A 690 -32.22 -0.85 19.67
N ARG A 691 -31.85 -0.39 20.86
CA ARG A 691 -32.61 0.58 21.70
C ARG A 691 -31.94 0.84 23.05
N ASP A 692 -31.22 1.95 23.15
CA ASP A 692 -31.30 2.87 24.30
C ASP A 692 -30.92 4.28 23.82
N ALA A 693 -31.87 5.15 23.48
CA ALA A 693 -32.50 6.11 24.38
C ALA A 693 -31.54 7.10 25.08
N SER A 694 -30.74 7.84 24.31
CA SER A 694 -30.52 9.26 24.62
C SER A 694 -30.48 10.12 23.34
N ALA A 695 -31.51 10.92 23.22
CA ALA A 695 -31.84 11.84 22.14
C ALA A 695 -30.70 12.79 21.69
N ARG A 696 -30.51 12.91 20.37
CA ARG A 696 -30.33 14.23 19.75
C ARG A 696 -31.71 14.67 19.23
N PRO A 697 -32.19 15.89 19.52
CA PRO A 697 -33.46 16.35 19.00
C PRO A 697 -33.37 16.54 17.48
N PRO A 698 -34.49 16.37 16.75
CA PRO A 698 -34.53 16.66 15.33
C PRO A 698 -34.21 18.13 15.09
N VAL A 699 -33.32 18.40 14.13
CA VAL A 699 -33.15 19.74 13.57
C VAL A 699 -34.44 20.06 12.80
N THR A 700 -35.38 20.73 13.47
CA THR A 700 -36.44 21.46 12.79
C THR A 700 -35.81 22.66 12.08
N ILE A 701 -35.69 22.58 10.76
CA ILE A 701 -35.59 23.78 9.93
C ILE A 701 -36.94 24.48 10.05
N ASN A 702 -36.97 25.57 10.81
CA ASN A 702 -38.13 26.45 10.90
C ASN A 702 -38.12 27.39 9.68
N PRO A 703 -39.10 27.32 8.76
CA PRO A 703 -39.18 28.24 7.64
C PRO A 703 -39.90 29.51 8.10
N ASP A 704 -39.33 30.28 9.03
CA ASP A 704 -39.78 31.63 9.37
C ASP A 704 -38.76 32.33 10.29
N SER A 705 -37.66 32.81 9.71
CA SER A 705 -36.95 33.97 10.24
C SER A 705 -36.39 34.76 9.06
N GLY A 706 -37.18 35.75 8.65
CA GLY A 706 -36.76 36.71 7.65
C GLY A 706 -35.51 37.45 8.08
N HIS A 707 -34.60 37.63 7.12
CA HIS A 707 -33.78 38.80 6.83
C HIS A 707 -32.37 38.37 6.42
N CYS A 708 -32.18 38.16 5.12
CA CYS A 708 -31.03 38.67 4.39
C CYS A 708 -31.47 38.95 2.96
N GLY A 709 -31.47 40.23 2.59
CA GLY A 709 -31.85 40.68 1.27
C GLY A 709 -30.74 40.42 0.27
N CYS A 710 -31.12 39.89 -0.89
CA CYS A 710 -30.40 40.10 -2.14
C CYS A 710 -31.43 40.36 -3.23
N GLY A 711 -31.31 41.54 -3.84
CA GLY A 711 -32.21 42.05 -4.86
C GLY A 711 -32.11 41.25 -6.15
N VAL A 712 -33.28 40.88 -6.67
CA VAL A 712 -33.47 40.41 -8.03
C VAL A 712 -33.22 41.57 -9.00
N ILE A 713 -32.33 41.38 -9.96
CA ILE A 713 -32.42 42.05 -11.26
C ILE A 713 -32.58 40.97 -12.33
N SER A 714 -33.81 40.85 -12.83
CA SER A 714 -34.09 40.16 -14.07
C SER A 714 -33.64 41.03 -15.24
N SER A 715 -33.08 40.43 -16.29
CA SER A 715 -33.44 40.85 -17.64
C SER A 715 -33.38 39.68 -18.61
N ARG A 716 -34.47 39.56 -19.36
CA ARG A 716 -34.69 38.66 -20.50
C ARG A 716 -34.03 39.23 -21.75
N GLY A 717 -33.69 38.31 -22.66
CA GLY A 717 -33.61 38.54 -24.11
C GLY A 717 -32.40 37.82 -24.69
N ALA A 718 -32.42 37.14 -25.83
CA ALA A 718 -33.47 36.88 -26.81
C ALA A 718 -32.96 35.74 -27.73
N VAL A 719 -33.89 35.20 -28.50
CA VAL A 719 -33.77 34.11 -29.48
C VAL A 719 -32.86 34.46 -30.67
N GLY A 720 -32.13 33.46 -31.19
CA GLY A 720 -31.50 33.50 -32.52
C GLY A 720 -31.12 32.10 -33.01
N ALA A 721 -31.65 31.70 -34.17
CA ALA A 721 -31.63 30.35 -34.73
C ALA A 721 -30.41 30.05 -35.66
N LEU A 722 -30.03 28.75 -35.74
CA LEU A 722 -29.46 27.89 -36.83
C LEU A 722 -28.66 28.50 -38.03
N PRO A 723 -27.74 27.77 -38.72
CA PRO A 723 -27.86 26.34 -39.08
C PRO A 723 -26.58 25.44 -39.15
N THR A 724 -26.84 24.14 -39.03
CA THR A 724 -26.36 22.96 -39.82
C THR A 724 -25.02 23.03 -40.56
N LEU A 725 -24.09 22.09 -40.29
CA LEU A 725 -23.24 21.49 -41.33
C LEU A 725 -22.53 20.17 -40.92
N LEU A 726 -22.79 19.17 -41.76
CA LEU A 726 -22.07 17.95 -42.15
C LEU A 726 -21.55 16.90 -41.13
N ALA A 727 -22.12 15.71 -41.31
CA ALA A 727 -21.60 14.41 -40.93
C ALA A 727 -20.40 13.97 -41.80
N LEU A 728 -19.42 13.31 -41.18
CA LEU A 728 -18.59 12.27 -41.81
C LEU A 728 -18.55 11.07 -40.85
N GLY A 729 -19.04 9.93 -41.34
CA GLY A 729 -19.03 8.67 -40.61
C GLY A 729 -17.70 7.95 -40.72
N PHE A 730 -17.21 7.43 -39.60
CA PHE A 730 -16.21 6.37 -39.56
C PHE A 730 -16.93 5.06 -39.23
N LEU A 731 -16.72 4.05 -40.08
CA LEU A 731 -17.19 2.68 -39.88
C LEU A 731 -16.46 2.06 -38.68
N PHE A 732 -17.19 1.82 -37.60
CA PHE A 732 -16.77 0.84 -36.59
C PHE A 732 -17.01 -0.57 -37.13
N ARG A 733 -15.93 -1.32 -37.27
CA ARG A 733 -15.96 -2.76 -37.55
C ARG A 733 -16.20 -3.48 -36.23
N ARG A 734 -17.46 -3.80 -35.94
CA ARG A 734 -17.87 -4.76 -34.89
C ARG A 734 -16.96 -5.99 -34.93
N ARG A 735 -16.12 -6.20 -33.91
CA ARG A 735 -15.63 -7.55 -33.59
C ARG A 735 -16.69 -8.23 -32.73
N ARG A 736 -17.12 -9.40 -33.20
CA ARG A 736 -17.96 -10.34 -32.48
C ARG A 736 -17.04 -11.32 -31.76
N ARG A 737 -17.43 -11.61 -30.52
CA ARG A 737 -17.02 -12.70 -29.61
C ARG A 737 -15.95 -12.30 -28.64
#